data_AF-A0A3M7FUV6-F1
#
_entry.id   AF-A0A3M7FUV6-F1
#
_cell.length_a   1.000
_cell.length_b   1.000
_cell.length_c   1.000
_cell.angle_alpha   90.00
_cell.angle_beta   90.00
_cell.angle_gamma   90.00
#
_symmetry.space_group_name_H-M   'P 1'
#
loop_
_entity.id
_entity.type
_entity.pdbx_description
1 polymer ?
#
loop_
_entity_poly.entity_id
_entity_poly.type
_entity_poly.pdbx_seq_one_letter_code
_entity_poly.pdbx_strand_id
1 'polypeptide(L)'
;MSTTQHGKGVDVSGMAQSSLSSDVDTPVIIGIYGLPASGKTHLLNELRKVLDEYHFKFYDGSEVIERITDGGLAAFKHMGNAQKVNTRIKAIKTIKAECTRERKTGVVAGHFMLWSEDGVSVKIDTPADWETYTHIIYLNTPVEKIMYRTEKDSGRADRKQLPIEDLQQWQNSEKTRLRKICYDNRILFAVDDTADRDYISKLINRFREGDAKRNMRSVLQEIDQIMSSHEIQPQTVLLFDADKTLGVEDASYHFWMAAKKSGDSGGLNEIFNSALGYSYLAFQQAMLLYEELNEQDFLTHCKDVASYATFRPEFVELLQEAAKYPHVAVVVITSGIGLIWDMVLKREGLGDKVKVIGGCRLSDKYVVTPTVKGAAVKRLQSAHAATVWAFGDSEIDLPMLKNADHAFVVAGPGPKQQRAMWKALQRAIDVDGLEARQLLFPETATPWLNTLMLPTTTLEQVRKSIFGTLEVIEATDTPSAHVLQTPMRNSALSGNQLRQAHERCGWYLAIHYVTQALRTEKYTIYDVHQNETTGWRLKNEDKTVIVPMMRGGEPMAFGVSEAFPKAVFHHAKEPEEVLKKHLDGMKAVILVDAVINEGRTIAGFVKHIRQIDPNIDIVVMAGVTQRDAVQGRKILTRALSGCGKVTLITLRTSERKYKGQGATDTGDRLFNTTHILKEM
;
A
#
# COMPACT_ATOMS: atom_id res chain seq x y z
N MET A 1 36.10 -0.76 6.46
CA MET A 1 36.63 0.44 5.75
C MET A 1 35.72 0.65 4.55
N SER A 2 34.97 1.74 4.30
CA SER A 2 34.67 3.04 4.94
C SER A 2 33.17 3.27 4.63
N THR A 3 32.24 3.08 5.58
CA THR A 3 31.51 4.14 6.31
C THR A 3 30.94 5.27 5.44
N THR A 4 29.64 5.21 5.11
CA THR A 4 28.83 6.34 4.66
C THR A 4 27.81 6.71 5.74
N GLN A 5 27.80 8.00 6.10
CA GLN A 5 26.89 8.61 7.07
C GLN A 5 25.53 8.86 6.40
N HIS A 6 24.48 8.16 6.84
CA HIS A 6 23.09 8.52 6.56
C HIS A 6 22.50 9.13 7.83
N GLY A 7 22.35 10.45 7.82
CA GLY A 7 21.96 11.20 9.00
C GLY A 7 21.58 12.65 8.68
N LYS A 8 20.60 12.85 7.79
CA LYS A 8 19.77 14.05 7.81
C LYS A 8 18.33 13.60 7.94
N GLY A 9 17.68 14.01 9.02
CA GLY A 9 16.27 13.72 9.25
C GLY A 9 15.43 14.30 8.11
N VAL A 10 14.58 13.46 7.53
CA VAL A 10 13.65 13.84 6.48
C VAL A 10 12.56 14.69 7.12
N ASP A 11 12.35 15.90 6.60
CA ASP A 11 11.23 16.74 7.00
C ASP A 11 9.94 16.22 6.35
N VAL A 12 9.21 15.39 7.10
CA VAL A 12 7.94 14.77 6.67
C VAL A 12 6.82 15.81 6.46
N SER A 13 7.00 17.08 6.87
CA SER A 13 5.99 18.13 6.64
C SER A 13 5.87 18.51 5.16
N GLY A 14 6.95 18.36 4.37
CA GLY A 14 6.95 18.66 2.93
C GLY A 14 6.30 17.59 2.05
N MET A 15 5.98 16.40 2.60
CA MET A 15 5.37 15.30 1.81
C MET A 15 3.86 15.46 1.62
N ALA A 16 3.21 16.35 2.39
CA ALA A 16 1.78 16.62 2.32
C ALA A 16 1.43 17.94 1.60
N GLN A 17 2.42 18.78 1.25
CA GLN A 17 2.18 20.17 0.81
C GLN A 17 2.63 20.54 -0.61
N SER A 18 3.00 19.60 -1.47
CA SER A 18 3.22 19.93 -2.89
C SER A 18 2.01 19.70 -3.80
N SER A 19 0.84 19.36 -3.25
CA SER A 19 -0.40 19.42 -3.99
C SER A 19 -1.22 20.64 -3.58
N LEU A 20 -1.49 21.51 -4.56
CA LEU A 20 -2.53 22.54 -4.61
C LEU A 20 -2.09 24.02 -4.58
N SER A 21 -0.85 24.37 -4.93
CA SER A 21 -0.62 25.69 -5.56
C SER A 21 -0.90 25.58 -7.06
N SER A 22 -1.86 26.37 -7.53
CA SER A 22 -2.08 26.65 -8.94
C SER A 22 -0.90 27.45 -9.49
N ASP A 23 0.21 26.79 -9.78
CA ASP A 23 1.36 27.45 -10.40
C ASP A 23 1.24 27.35 -11.93
N VAL A 24 1.28 28.51 -12.57
CA VAL A 24 1.33 28.76 -14.01
C VAL A 24 2.06 27.61 -14.73
N ASP A 25 1.36 26.90 -15.63
CA ASP A 25 1.86 25.75 -16.41
C ASP A 25 3.26 26.04 -16.96
N THR A 26 4.28 25.58 -16.25
CA THR A 26 5.66 25.69 -16.70
C THR A 26 5.82 24.67 -17.81
N PRO A 27 6.19 25.06 -19.04
CA PRO A 27 6.21 24.13 -20.15
C PRO A 27 7.26 23.04 -19.94
N VAL A 28 6.95 21.82 -20.40
CA VAL A 28 7.94 20.75 -20.49
C VAL A 28 8.97 21.14 -21.56
N ILE A 29 10.23 21.29 -21.16
CA ILE A 29 11.34 21.57 -22.06
C ILE A 29 12.39 20.48 -21.89
N ILE A 30 12.72 19.82 -23.00
CA ILE A 30 13.55 18.62 -23.08
C ILE A 30 14.82 18.97 -23.84
N GLY A 31 15.97 18.81 -23.19
CA GLY A 31 17.28 18.95 -23.83
C GLY A 31 17.73 17.65 -24.48
N ILE A 32 18.14 17.69 -25.74
CA ILE A 32 18.88 16.60 -26.39
C ILE A 32 20.37 16.97 -26.34
N TYR A 33 21.13 16.22 -25.55
CA TYR A 33 22.54 16.45 -25.27
C TYR A 33 23.41 15.31 -25.79
N GLY A 34 24.72 15.52 -25.82
CA GLY A 34 25.71 14.60 -26.34
C GLY A 34 26.85 15.36 -27.02
N LEU A 35 27.97 14.69 -27.24
CA LEU A 35 29.13 15.28 -27.89
C LEU A 35 28.83 15.80 -29.31
N PRO A 36 29.64 16.71 -29.87
CA PRO A 36 29.61 17.03 -31.29
C PRO A 36 29.60 15.74 -32.15
N ALA A 37 28.88 15.75 -33.26
CA ALA A 37 28.68 14.58 -34.14
C ALA A 37 27.95 13.35 -33.51
N SER A 38 27.40 13.44 -32.29
CA SER A 38 26.52 12.39 -31.73
C SER A 38 25.19 12.22 -32.48
N GLY A 39 24.81 13.18 -33.32
CA GLY A 39 23.59 13.11 -34.14
C GLY A 39 22.41 13.92 -33.61
N LYS A 40 22.61 14.81 -32.63
CA LYS A 40 21.55 15.67 -32.05
C LYS A 40 20.66 16.35 -33.09
N THR A 41 21.24 17.12 -34.01
CA THR A 41 20.48 17.86 -35.03
C THR A 41 19.76 16.91 -36.01
N HIS A 42 20.38 15.76 -36.35
CA HIS A 42 19.74 14.75 -37.17
C HIS A 42 18.51 14.15 -36.45
N LEU A 43 18.67 13.74 -35.19
CA LEU A 43 17.58 13.23 -34.38
C LEU A 43 16.47 14.28 -34.21
N LEU A 44 16.82 15.55 -33.96
CA LEU A 44 15.84 16.64 -33.85
C LEU A 44 14.99 16.76 -35.13
N ASN A 45 15.62 16.65 -36.30
CA ASN A 45 14.92 16.68 -37.59
C ASN A 45 14.08 15.42 -37.84
N GLU A 46 14.53 14.25 -37.39
CA GLU A 46 13.75 13.02 -37.46
C GLU A 46 12.54 13.07 -36.52
N LEU A 47 12.69 13.64 -35.32
CA LEU A 47 11.60 13.82 -34.36
C LEU A 47 10.53 14.79 -34.89
N ARG A 48 10.92 15.86 -35.61
CA ARG A 48 9.99 16.78 -36.30
C ARG A 48 9.05 16.06 -37.28
N LYS A 49 9.47 14.91 -37.83
CA LYS A 49 8.67 14.15 -38.80
C LYS A 49 7.61 13.27 -38.15
N VAL A 50 7.80 12.89 -36.88
CA VAL A 50 6.94 11.91 -36.18
C VAL A 50 6.15 12.50 -35.01
N LEU A 51 6.60 13.64 -34.48
CA LEU A 51 5.90 14.40 -33.45
C LEU A 51 5.18 15.58 -34.09
N ASP A 52 3.94 15.84 -33.67
CA ASP A 52 3.12 16.87 -34.29
C ASP A 52 3.54 18.30 -33.87
N GLU A 53 3.46 19.25 -34.81
CA GLU A 53 3.77 20.66 -34.52
C GLU A 53 2.72 21.36 -33.65
N TYR A 54 1.58 20.72 -33.39
CA TYR A 54 0.53 21.29 -32.55
C TYR A 54 0.93 21.24 -31.07
N HIS A 55 1.56 20.15 -30.63
CA HIS A 55 2.01 19.95 -29.25
C HIS A 55 3.49 20.24 -29.04
N PHE A 56 4.32 20.15 -30.07
CA PHE A 56 5.77 20.23 -29.95
C PHE A 56 6.36 21.42 -30.69
N LYS A 57 7.49 21.92 -30.18
CA LYS A 57 8.32 22.92 -30.84
C LYS A 57 9.79 22.56 -30.70
N PHE A 58 10.53 22.72 -31.79
CA PHE A 58 11.89 22.19 -31.91
C PHE A 58 12.89 23.31 -32.11
N TYR A 59 13.99 23.27 -31.35
CA TYR A 59 15.00 24.30 -31.34
C TYR A 59 16.39 23.70 -31.52
N ASP A 60 17.15 24.18 -32.50
CA ASP A 60 18.61 24.07 -32.43
C ASP A 60 19.13 25.27 -31.64
N GLY A 61 19.82 25.02 -30.53
CA GLY A 61 20.31 26.10 -29.66
C GLY A 61 21.21 27.09 -30.39
N SER A 62 21.95 26.64 -31.41
CA SER A 62 22.82 27.51 -32.21
C SER A 62 22.02 28.42 -33.14
N GLU A 63 20.92 27.93 -33.74
CA GLU A 63 20.01 28.74 -34.56
C GLU A 63 19.30 29.81 -33.72
N VAL A 64 18.92 29.49 -32.49
CA VAL A 64 18.31 30.49 -31.58
C VAL A 64 19.33 31.58 -31.23
N ILE A 65 20.58 31.22 -30.93
CA ILE A 65 21.66 32.17 -30.65
C ILE A 65 21.90 33.07 -31.88
N GLU A 66 21.99 32.48 -33.07
CA GLU A 66 22.16 33.21 -34.33
C GLU A 66 21.04 34.25 -34.52
N ARG A 67 19.79 33.84 -34.31
CA ARG A 67 18.61 34.71 -34.46
C ARG A 67 18.58 35.89 -33.49
N ILE A 68 19.11 35.74 -32.28
CA ILE A 68 19.09 36.80 -31.24
C ILE A 68 20.36 37.64 -31.16
N THR A 69 21.39 37.30 -31.95
CA THR A 69 22.68 37.97 -31.97
C THR A 69 22.80 38.86 -33.19
N ASP A 70 23.02 40.15 -32.99
CA ASP A 70 23.29 41.08 -34.08
C ASP A 70 24.60 40.67 -34.79
N GLY A 71 24.52 40.41 -36.09
CA GLY A 71 25.65 39.84 -36.87
C GLY A 71 25.74 38.30 -36.84
N GLY A 72 24.73 37.62 -36.29
CA GLY A 72 24.57 36.16 -36.37
C GLY A 72 25.59 35.35 -35.57
N LEU A 73 25.73 34.06 -35.91
CA LEU A 73 26.58 33.14 -35.18
C LEU A 73 28.08 33.48 -35.30
N ALA A 74 28.49 34.09 -36.42
CA ALA A 74 29.86 34.56 -36.62
C ALA A 74 30.22 35.65 -35.60
N ALA A 75 29.36 36.65 -35.42
CA ALA A 75 29.55 37.69 -34.41
C ALA A 75 29.58 37.10 -32.99
N PHE A 76 28.69 36.15 -32.69
CA PHE A 76 28.69 35.45 -31.40
C PHE A 76 30.02 34.76 -31.08
N LYS A 77 30.66 34.10 -32.07
CA LYS A 77 31.95 33.42 -31.88
C LYS A 77 33.07 34.39 -31.46
N HIS A 78 33.02 35.65 -31.91
CA HIS A 78 34.01 36.68 -31.58
C HIS A 78 33.70 37.48 -30.29
N MET A 79 32.54 37.27 -29.66
CA MET A 79 32.19 37.91 -28.39
C MET A 79 33.09 37.45 -27.23
N GLY A 80 33.28 38.34 -26.25
CA GLY A 80 33.93 38.00 -24.99
C GLY A 80 33.11 37.00 -24.17
N ASN A 81 33.76 36.27 -23.25
CA ASN A 81 33.11 35.19 -22.48
C ASN A 81 31.85 35.65 -21.72
N ALA A 82 31.90 36.82 -21.07
CA ALA A 82 30.75 37.37 -20.35
C ALA A 82 29.55 37.68 -21.28
N GLN A 83 29.83 38.20 -22.48
CA GLN A 83 28.80 38.46 -23.49
C GLN A 83 28.21 37.14 -24.02
N LYS A 84 29.05 36.14 -24.30
CA LYS A 84 28.59 34.79 -24.72
C LYS A 84 27.65 34.17 -23.68
N VAL A 85 27.97 34.29 -22.40
CA VAL A 85 27.11 33.83 -21.29
C VAL A 85 25.77 34.57 -21.30
N ASN A 86 25.77 35.90 -21.39
CA ASN A 86 24.54 36.69 -21.43
C ASN A 86 23.64 36.34 -22.63
N THR A 87 24.24 36.11 -23.81
CA THR A 87 23.49 35.69 -25.00
C THR A 87 22.91 34.30 -24.85
N ARG A 88 23.64 33.33 -24.27
CA ARG A 88 23.10 31.98 -23.96
C ARG A 88 21.91 32.05 -23.00
N ILE A 89 22.02 32.85 -21.94
CA ILE A 89 20.91 33.09 -21.00
C ILE A 89 19.69 33.66 -21.74
N LYS A 90 19.89 34.65 -22.63
CA LYS A 90 18.81 35.22 -23.42
C LYS A 90 18.19 34.18 -24.38
N ALA A 91 18.98 33.31 -24.98
CA ALA A 91 18.50 32.25 -25.88
C ALA A 91 17.58 31.27 -25.16
N ILE A 92 18.03 30.68 -24.04
CA ILE A 92 17.22 29.67 -23.33
C ILE A 92 15.97 30.29 -22.69
N LYS A 93 16.05 31.55 -22.22
CA LYS A 93 14.86 32.30 -21.76
C LYS A 93 13.87 32.58 -22.89
N THR A 94 14.35 32.83 -24.11
CA THR A 94 13.50 33.02 -25.30
C THR A 94 12.75 31.72 -25.62
N ILE A 95 13.44 30.58 -25.60
CA ILE A 95 12.81 29.26 -25.78
C ILE A 95 11.72 29.04 -24.72
N LYS A 96 12.04 29.27 -23.44
CA LYS A 96 11.06 29.14 -22.34
C LYS A 96 9.84 30.02 -22.55
N ALA A 97 10.04 31.29 -22.91
CA ALA A 97 8.97 32.24 -23.15
C ALA A 97 8.08 31.83 -24.33
N GLU A 98 8.66 31.36 -25.43
CA GLU A 98 7.91 30.87 -26.59
C GLU A 98 7.09 29.62 -26.26
N CYS A 99 7.69 28.61 -25.62
CA CYS A 99 7.00 27.39 -25.20
C CYS A 99 5.85 27.69 -24.22
N THR A 100 6.06 28.62 -23.28
CA THR A 100 5.04 29.04 -22.32
C THR A 100 3.88 29.74 -23.03
N ARG A 101 4.19 30.71 -23.91
CA ARG A 101 3.19 31.48 -24.66
C ARG A 101 2.34 30.58 -25.57
N GLU A 102 2.95 29.61 -26.21
CA GLU A 102 2.28 28.71 -27.16
C GLU A 102 1.72 27.43 -26.51
N ARG A 103 2.01 27.20 -25.22
CA ARG A 103 1.64 25.98 -24.48
C ARG A 103 2.13 24.69 -25.16
N LYS A 104 3.37 24.71 -25.66
CA LYS A 104 4.01 23.59 -26.37
C LYS A 104 5.18 23.03 -25.59
N THR A 105 5.39 21.72 -25.74
CA THR A 105 6.61 21.05 -25.27
C THR A 105 7.79 21.46 -26.16
N GLY A 106 8.85 21.99 -25.55
CA GLY A 106 10.08 22.35 -26.25
C GLY A 106 11.05 21.16 -26.32
N VAL A 107 11.60 20.89 -27.50
CA VAL A 107 12.70 19.93 -27.70
C VAL A 107 13.90 20.69 -28.24
N VAL A 108 15.00 20.72 -27.48
CA VAL A 108 16.14 21.62 -27.73
C VAL A 108 17.41 20.80 -27.92
N ALA A 109 18.07 20.93 -29.07
CA ALA A 109 19.43 20.41 -29.24
C ALA A 109 20.43 21.37 -28.59
N GLY A 110 21.13 20.90 -27.55
CA GLY A 110 22.03 21.70 -26.73
C GLY A 110 23.44 21.13 -26.62
N HIS A 111 24.32 21.89 -25.97
CA HIS A 111 25.70 21.51 -25.67
C HIS A 111 26.01 21.83 -24.20
N PHE A 112 26.62 20.88 -23.49
CA PHE A 112 27.04 21.08 -22.10
C PHE A 112 28.51 21.52 -22.01
N MET A 113 29.39 20.82 -22.73
CA MET A 113 30.79 21.20 -22.87
C MET A 113 31.17 21.41 -24.34
N LEU A 114 32.19 22.24 -24.57
CA LEU A 114 32.86 22.41 -25.85
C LEU A 114 34.37 22.23 -25.66
N TRP A 115 35.05 21.77 -26.70
CA TRP A 115 36.50 21.67 -26.70
C TRP A 115 37.12 23.05 -26.96
N SER A 116 38.04 23.51 -26.10
CA SER A 116 38.74 24.78 -26.27
C SER A 116 39.93 24.65 -27.22
N GLU A 117 40.43 25.80 -27.71
CA GLU A 117 41.66 25.88 -28.50
C GLU A 117 42.89 25.39 -27.69
N ASP A 118 42.86 25.57 -26.36
CA ASP A 118 43.90 25.11 -25.43
C ASP A 118 43.89 23.58 -25.21
N GLY A 119 43.03 22.84 -25.89
CA GLY A 119 43.00 21.39 -25.82
C GLY A 119 42.26 20.84 -24.59
N VAL A 120 41.37 21.60 -23.97
CA VAL A 120 40.65 21.21 -22.75
C VAL A 120 39.14 21.32 -22.97
N SER A 121 38.35 20.40 -22.38
CA SER A 121 36.89 20.53 -22.38
C SER A 121 36.43 21.61 -21.40
N VAL A 122 35.64 22.57 -21.88
CA VAL A 122 35.13 23.71 -21.11
C VAL A 122 33.61 23.67 -21.03
N LYS A 123 33.09 23.88 -19.82
CA LYS A 123 31.65 23.95 -19.52
C LYS A 123 31.05 25.26 -20.06
N ILE A 124 29.89 25.17 -20.71
CA ILE A 124 29.24 26.33 -21.35
C ILE A 124 27.79 26.57 -20.92
N ASP A 125 27.29 25.76 -20.01
CA ASP A 125 25.97 25.94 -19.41
C ASP A 125 25.87 27.22 -18.57
N THR A 126 24.64 27.59 -18.28
CA THR A 126 24.29 28.75 -17.47
C THR A 126 23.24 28.35 -16.43
N PRO A 127 23.12 29.07 -15.30
CA PRO A 127 22.04 28.82 -14.33
C PRO A 127 20.64 28.85 -14.96
N ALA A 128 20.44 29.68 -16.00
CA ALA A 128 19.18 29.78 -16.72
C ALA A 128 18.81 28.49 -17.48
N ASP A 129 19.78 27.66 -17.86
CA ASP A 129 19.52 26.35 -18.45
C ASP A 129 18.82 25.44 -17.43
N TRP A 130 19.31 25.40 -16.20
CA TRP A 130 18.81 24.51 -15.15
C TRP A 130 17.47 24.96 -14.55
N GLU A 131 17.15 26.24 -14.68
CA GLU A 131 15.81 26.79 -14.38
C GLU A 131 14.80 26.56 -15.53
N THR A 132 15.26 26.12 -16.70
CA THR A 132 14.44 25.98 -17.91
C THR A 132 14.17 24.54 -18.27
N TYR A 133 15.19 23.69 -18.28
CA TYR A 133 15.02 22.29 -18.63
C TYR A 133 14.26 21.54 -17.55
N THR A 134 13.35 20.68 -18.00
CA THR A 134 12.63 19.72 -17.15
C THR A 134 13.19 18.31 -17.31
N HIS A 135 13.70 18.00 -18.50
CA HIS A 135 14.28 16.72 -18.85
C HIS A 135 15.51 16.93 -19.73
N ILE A 136 16.46 16.00 -19.66
CA ILE A 136 17.60 15.88 -20.56
C ILE A 136 17.71 14.44 -21.04
N ILE A 137 17.80 14.25 -22.35
CA ILE A 137 18.13 12.99 -23.00
C ILE A 137 19.56 13.12 -23.51
N TYR A 138 20.47 12.31 -22.98
CA TYR A 138 21.87 12.26 -23.38
C TYR A 138 22.11 11.15 -24.39
N LEU A 139 22.51 11.53 -25.61
CA LEU A 139 22.87 10.59 -26.67
C LEU A 139 24.29 10.05 -26.42
N ASN A 140 24.39 8.86 -25.84
CA ASN A 140 25.63 8.17 -25.53
C ASN A 140 26.11 7.35 -26.73
N THR A 141 26.23 8.03 -27.87
CA THR A 141 26.70 7.42 -29.13
C THR A 141 28.14 6.90 -28.98
N PRO A 142 28.47 5.68 -29.44
CA PRO A 142 29.83 5.17 -29.40
C PRO A 142 30.85 6.14 -30.01
N VAL A 143 32.00 6.31 -29.35
CA VAL A 143 33.01 7.31 -29.73
C VAL A 143 33.59 7.05 -31.13
N GLU A 144 33.66 5.80 -31.56
CA GLU A 144 34.09 5.40 -32.91
C GLU A 144 33.11 5.93 -33.97
N LYS A 145 31.81 5.91 -33.66
CA LYS A 145 30.76 6.44 -34.54
C LYS A 145 30.78 7.97 -34.57
N ILE A 146 31.13 8.62 -33.46
CA ILE A 146 31.35 10.08 -33.39
C ILE A 146 32.54 10.47 -34.26
N MET A 147 33.66 9.76 -34.15
CA MET A 147 34.88 9.98 -34.93
C MET A 147 34.59 9.82 -36.44
N TYR A 148 34.00 8.69 -36.84
CA TYR A 148 33.62 8.43 -38.23
C TYR A 148 32.70 9.50 -38.82
N ARG A 149 31.71 9.98 -38.06
CA ARG A 149 30.82 11.06 -38.51
C ARG A 149 31.56 12.39 -38.64
N THR A 150 32.50 12.66 -37.74
CA THR A 150 33.31 13.88 -37.79
C THR A 150 34.23 13.89 -39.02
N GLU A 151 34.84 12.75 -39.36
CA GLU A 151 35.63 12.57 -40.59
C GLU A 151 34.85 12.84 -41.87
N LYS A 152 33.57 12.43 -41.92
CA LYS A 152 32.74 12.55 -43.12
C LYS A 152 31.97 13.86 -43.23
N ASP A 153 31.97 14.70 -42.21
CA ASP A 153 31.26 15.98 -42.19
C ASP A 153 32.12 17.10 -42.79
N SER A 154 32.23 17.12 -44.12
CA SER A 154 33.00 18.14 -44.86
C SER A 154 32.47 19.57 -44.69
N GLY A 155 31.23 19.73 -44.19
CA GLY A 155 30.60 21.03 -43.92
C GLY A 155 30.97 21.65 -42.58
N ARG A 156 31.73 20.93 -41.72
CA ARG A 156 32.11 21.35 -40.37
C ARG A 156 33.61 21.18 -40.13
N ALA A 157 34.42 21.81 -40.97
CA ALA A 157 35.89 21.81 -40.84
C ALA A 157 36.39 22.40 -39.50
N ASP A 158 35.53 23.10 -38.76
CA ASP A 158 35.82 23.61 -37.41
C ASP A 158 35.86 22.52 -36.33
N ARG A 159 35.42 21.28 -36.63
CA ARG A 159 35.51 20.15 -35.69
C ARG A 159 36.88 19.50 -35.75
N LYS A 160 37.69 19.73 -34.71
CA LYS A 160 38.97 19.06 -34.50
C LYS A 160 38.76 17.55 -34.27
N GLN A 161 39.54 16.72 -34.97
CA GLN A 161 39.63 15.29 -34.64
C GLN A 161 40.42 15.11 -33.35
N LEU A 162 39.83 14.35 -32.42
CA LEU A 162 40.42 14.01 -31.14
C LEU A 162 40.69 12.51 -31.09
N PRO A 163 41.75 12.07 -30.39
CA PRO A 163 41.96 10.65 -30.10
C PRO A 163 40.73 10.00 -29.45
N ILE A 164 40.54 8.70 -29.70
CA ILE A 164 39.43 7.92 -29.12
C ILE A 164 39.42 8.00 -27.59
N GLU A 165 40.59 7.94 -26.97
CA GLU A 165 40.73 8.03 -25.51
C GLU A 165 40.24 9.38 -24.96
N ASP A 166 40.59 10.48 -25.62
CA ASP A 166 40.16 11.83 -25.24
C ASP A 166 38.64 12.02 -25.46
N LEU A 167 38.09 11.47 -26.55
CA LEU A 167 36.65 11.47 -26.80
C LEU A 167 35.89 10.66 -25.74
N GLN A 168 36.44 9.50 -25.35
CA GLN A 168 35.85 8.66 -24.32
C GLN A 168 35.88 9.33 -22.95
N GLN A 169 37.02 9.96 -22.61
CA GLN A 169 37.16 10.73 -21.37
C GLN A 169 36.18 11.91 -21.35
N TRP A 170 36.06 12.65 -22.46
CA TRP A 170 35.12 13.75 -22.57
C TRP A 170 33.68 13.28 -22.44
N GLN A 171 33.27 12.23 -23.17
CA GLN A 171 31.91 11.69 -23.11
C GLN A 171 31.53 11.23 -21.70
N ASN A 172 32.43 10.51 -21.03
CA ASN A 172 32.21 10.05 -19.66
C ASN A 172 32.12 11.23 -18.68
N SER A 173 33.02 12.21 -18.80
CA SER A 173 33.00 13.42 -17.97
C SER A 173 31.72 14.22 -18.15
N GLU A 174 31.26 14.39 -19.40
CA GLU A 174 30.01 15.06 -19.74
C GLU A 174 28.80 14.37 -19.16
N LYS A 175 28.66 13.07 -19.41
CA LYS A 175 27.56 12.26 -18.91
C LYS A 175 27.47 12.30 -17.38
N THR A 176 28.58 12.04 -16.68
CA THR A 176 28.60 12.00 -15.20
C THR A 176 28.30 13.36 -14.59
N ARG A 177 28.90 14.44 -15.10
CA ARG A 177 28.67 15.80 -14.56
C ARG A 177 27.25 16.27 -14.84
N LEU A 178 26.75 16.04 -16.05
CA LEU A 178 25.41 16.46 -16.45
C LEU A 178 24.34 15.70 -15.66
N ARG A 179 24.49 14.38 -15.46
CA ARG A 179 23.59 13.58 -14.61
C ARG A 179 23.50 14.15 -13.19
N LYS A 180 24.64 14.44 -12.57
CA LYS A 180 24.68 15.03 -11.22
C LYS A 180 23.96 16.38 -11.16
N ILE A 181 24.25 17.27 -12.12
CA ILE A 181 23.58 18.58 -12.22
C ILE A 181 22.06 18.41 -12.37
N CYS A 182 21.62 17.43 -13.18
CA CYS A 182 20.20 17.18 -13.35
C CYS A 182 19.53 16.80 -12.03
N TYR A 183 20.14 15.87 -11.27
CA TYR A 183 19.60 15.44 -9.97
C TYR A 183 19.58 16.59 -8.95
N ASP A 184 20.64 17.40 -8.90
CA ASP A 184 20.73 18.55 -8.00
C ASP A 184 19.69 19.65 -8.33
N ASN A 185 19.25 19.74 -9.59
CA ASN A 185 18.28 20.73 -10.08
C ASN A 185 16.88 20.16 -10.35
N ARG A 186 16.60 18.93 -9.92
CA ARG A 186 15.30 18.24 -10.13
C ARG A 186 14.89 18.10 -11.61
N ILE A 187 15.87 17.88 -12.49
CA ILE A 187 15.71 17.61 -13.92
C ILE A 187 15.83 16.11 -14.13
N LEU A 188 14.91 15.52 -14.90
CA LEU A 188 15.01 14.09 -15.24
C LEU A 188 16.08 13.87 -16.31
N PHE A 189 16.95 12.89 -16.11
CA PHE A 189 18.07 12.56 -16.99
C PHE A 189 17.91 11.14 -17.54
N ALA A 190 17.86 11.01 -18.86
CA ALA A 190 17.83 9.73 -19.56
C ALA A 190 19.08 9.57 -20.41
N VAL A 191 19.62 8.36 -20.49
CA VAL A 191 20.70 8.01 -21.42
C VAL A 191 20.12 7.10 -22.50
N ASP A 192 20.48 7.38 -23.74
CA ASP A 192 20.16 6.52 -24.87
C ASP A 192 21.40 6.27 -25.73
N ASP A 193 21.71 5.00 -25.95
CA ASP A 193 22.87 4.54 -26.72
C ASP A 193 22.56 4.41 -28.22
N THR A 194 21.28 4.37 -28.59
CA THR A 194 20.85 3.97 -29.95
C THR A 194 20.61 5.17 -30.87
N ALA A 195 20.20 6.30 -30.31
CA ALA A 195 19.54 7.41 -30.98
C ALA A 195 18.31 6.96 -31.78
N ASP A 196 17.60 5.92 -31.32
CA ASP A 196 16.40 5.41 -31.99
C ASP A 196 15.25 6.41 -31.89
N ARG A 197 14.79 6.87 -33.05
CA ARG A 197 13.75 7.89 -33.17
C ARG A 197 12.44 7.42 -32.53
N ASP A 198 12.06 6.17 -32.72
CA ASP A 198 10.75 5.68 -32.30
C ASP A 198 10.71 5.54 -30.77
N TYR A 199 11.79 5.02 -30.17
CA TYR A 199 11.97 4.99 -28.72
C TYR A 199 11.98 6.38 -28.11
N ILE A 200 12.80 7.31 -28.63
CA ILE A 200 12.89 8.67 -28.10
C ILE A 200 11.56 9.42 -28.27
N SER A 201 10.81 9.20 -29.36
CA SER A 201 9.48 9.78 -29.53
C SER A 201 8.48 9.30 -28.47
N LYS A 202 8.52 8.01 -28.09
CA LYS A 202 7.70 7.46 -27.00
C LYS A 202 8.09 8.08 -25.66
N LEU A 203 9.39 8.22 -25.41
CA LEU A 203 9.92 8.84 -24.20
C LEU A 203 9.50 10.32 -24.08
N ILE A 204 9.62 11.09 -25.15
CA ILE A 204 9.19 12.51 -25.19
C ILE A 204 7.69 12.64 -24.95
N ASN A 205 6.86 11.80 -25.59
CA ASN A 205 5.42 11.80 -25.33
C ASN A 205 5.12 11.44 -23.87
N ARG A 206 5.85 10.49 -23.29
CA ARG A 206 5.72 10.14 -21.88
C ARG A 206 6.08 11.31 -20.95
N PHE A 207 7.12 12.07 -21.24
CA PHE A 207 7.49 13.27 -20.46
C PHE A 207 6.43 14.36 -20.54
N ARG A 208 5.82 14.56 -21.72
CA ARG A 208 4.71 15.49 -21.90
C ARG A 208 3.46 15.05 -21.13
N GLU A 209 3.13 13.75 -21.19
CA GLU A 209 1.94 13.18 -20.56
C GLU A 209 2.10 12.90 -19.05
N GLY A 210 3.33 12.95 -18.56
CA GLY A 210 3.72 12.59 -17.21
C GLY A 210 3.18 13.57 -16.20
N ASP A 211 2.14 13.16 -15.48
CA ASP A 211 1.62 13.86 -14.31
C ASP A 211 1.35 12.87 -13.19
N ALA A 212 1.62 13.30 -11.95
CA ALA A 212 1.45 12.48 -10.76
C ALA A 212 0.00 12.00 -10.58
N LYS A 213 -1.01 12.81 -10.95
CA LYS A 213 -2.42 12.41 -10.83
C LYS A 213 -2.78 11.34 -11.87
N ARG A 214 -2.29 11.47 -13.11
CA ARG A 214 -2.48 10.43 -14.14
C ARG A 214 -1.80 9.14 -13.75
N ASN A 215 -0.56 9.20 -13.26
CA ASN A 215 0.16 8.04 -12.74
C ASN A 215 -0.62 7.33 -11.63
N MET A 216 -1.12 8.08 -10.65
CA MET A 216 -1.96 7.54 -9.59
C MET A 216 -3.21 6.87 -10.16
N ARG A 217 -3.91 7.51 -11.09
CA ARG A 217 -5.10 6.93 -11.74
C ARG A 217 -4.80 5.59 -12.41
N SER A 218 -3.68 5.47 -13.11
CA SER A 218 -3.28 4.20 -13.74
C SER A 218 -3.08 3.08 -12.72
N VAL A 219 -2.45 3.37 -11.57
CA VAL A 219 -2.29 2.37 -10.51
C VAL A 219 -3.62 2.00 -9.85
N LEU A 220 -4.50 2.98 -9.61
CA LEU A 220 -5.83 2.72 -9.06
C LEU A 220 -6.72 1.91 -10.02
N GLN A 221 -6.56 2.10 -11.33
CA GLN A 221 -7.23 1.27 -12.34
C GLN A 221 -6.75 -0.18 -12.30
N GLU A 222 -5.45 -0.42 -12.08
CA GLU A 222 -4.91 -1.77 -11.90
C GLU A 222 -5.53 -2.45 -10.67
N ILE A 223 -5.67 -1.73 -9.56
CA ILE A 223 -6.37 -2.21 -8.36
C ILE A 223 -7.82 -2.59 -8.69
N ASP A 224 -8.55 -1.71 -9.38
CA ASP A 224 -9.93 -1.96 -9.76
C ASP A 224 -10.06 -3.21 -10.66
N GLN A 225 -9.11 -3.41 -11.58
CA GLN A 225 -9.08 -4.58 -12.46
C GLN A 225 -8.80 -5.86 -11.66
N ILE A 226 -7.85 -5.83 -10.73
CA ILE A 226 -7.55 -6.96 -9.84
C ILE A 226 -8.80 -7.33 -9.04
N MET A 227 -9.46 -6.36 -8.39
CA MET A 227 -10.66 -6.60 -7.59
C MET A 227 -11.83 -7.14 -8.43
N SER A 228 -12.02 -6.60 -9.64
CA SER A 228 -13.09 -7.01 -10.56
C SER A 228 -12.86 -8.38 -11.21
N SER A 229 -11.62 -8.88 -11.24
CA SER A 229 -11.30 -10.20 -11.80
C SER A 229 -11.69 -11.38 -10.89
N HIS A 230 -12.07 -11.12 -9.64
CA HIS A 230 -12.50 -12.15 -8.71
C HIS A 230 -13.97 -12.53 -8.97
N GLU A 231 -14.27 -13.84 -8.93
CA GLU A 231 -15.65 -14.34 -9.07
C GLU A 231 -16.58 -13.82 -7.96
N ILE A 232 -16.00 -13.64 -6.76
CA ILE A 232 -16.68 -13.11 -5.59
C ILE A 232 -15.94 -11.82 -5.21
N GLN A 233 -16.67 -10.72 -5.06
CA GLN A 233 -16.09 -9.45 -4.63
C GLN A 233 -15.37 -9.63 -3.27
N PRO A 234 -14.05 -9.37 -3.21
CA PRO A 234 -13.31 -9.53 -1.96
C PRO A 234 -13.77 -8.51 -0.91
N GLN A 235 -14.00 -8.98 0.31
CA GLN A 235 -14.37 -8.16 1.47
C GLN A 235 -13.14 -7.82 2.34
N THR A 236 -12.10 -8.63 2.24
CA THR A 236 -10.83 -8.44 2.94
C THR A 236 -9.70 -8.39 1.92
N VAL A 237 -8.80 -7.43 2.08
CA VAL A 237 -7.60 -7.31 1.23
C VAL A 237 -6.37 -7.32 2.12
N LEU A 238 -5.46 -8.25 1.86
CA LEU A 238 -4.13 -8.25 2.43
C LEU A 238 -3.20 -7.53 1.45
N LEU A 239 -2.74 -6.34 1.84
CA LEU A 239 -1.90 -5.48 1.01
C LEU A 239 -0.48 -5.46 1.56
N PHE A 240 0.47 -5.95 0.77
CA PHE A 240 1.86 -6.09 1.17
C PHE A 240 2.78 -5.17 0.39
N ASP A 241 3.73 -4.54 1.06
CA ASP A 241 4.99 -4.21 0.38
C ASP A 241 5.81 -5.47 0.11
N ALA A 242 6.77 -5.40 -0.81
CA ALA A 242 7.51 -6.55 -1.28
C ALA A 242 8.92 -6.66 -0.66
N ASP A 243 9.81 -5.72 -0.99
CA ASP A 243 11.21 -5.72 -0.54
C ASP A 243 11.26 -5.62 0.98
N LYS A 244 12.06 -6.47 1.65
CA LYS A 244 12.19 -6.57 3.12
C LYS A 244 10.90 -6.82 3.93
N THR A 245 9.72 -6.73 3.31
CA THR A 245 8.42 -7.08 3.88
C THR A 245 8.07 -8.54 3.55
N LEU A 246 7.76 -8.88 2.29
CA LEU A 246 7.45 -10.25 1.87
C LEU A 246 8.69 -11.14 1.76
N GLY A 247 9.81 -10.58 1.28
CA GLY A 247 11.09 -11.26 1.37
C GLY A 247 12.03 -10.60 2.38
N VAL A 248 13.18 -11.23 2.54
CA VAL A 248 14.23 -10.74 3.45
C VAL A 248 15.08 -9.66 2.78
N GLU A 249 15.18 -9.73 1.45
CA GLU A 249 16.12 -8.97 0.65
C GLU A 249 15.52 -7.69 0.06
N ASP A 250 16.41 -6.77 -0.32
CA ASP A 250 16.10 -5.62 -1.17
C ASP A 250 16.39 -6.02 -2.64
N ALA A 251 15.34 -6.36 -3.40
CA ALA A 251 15.51 -6.85 -4.76
C ALA A 251 16.15 -5.80 -5.67
N SER A 252 15.83 -4.52 -5.45
CA SER A 252 16.38 -3.41 -6.22
C SER A 252 17.88 -3.25 -5.97
N TYR A 253 18.34 -3.41 -4.73
CA TYR A 253 19.77 -3.42 -4.40
C TYR A 253 20.51 -4.56 -5.11
N HIS A 254 20.01 -5.79 -5.01
CA HIS A 254 20.64 -6.96 -5.63
C HIS A 254 20.66 -6.89 -7.15
N PHE A 255 19.59 -6.38 -7.76
CA PHE A 255 19.53 -6.12 -9.19
C PHE A 255 20.69 -5.21 -9.63
N TRP A 256 20.87 -4.08 -8.96
CA TRP A 256 21.93 -3.13 -9.32
C TRP A 256 23.33 -3.63 -8.96
N MET A 257 23.47 -4.49 -7.96
CA MET A 257 24.74 -5.18 -7.69
C MET A 257 25.13 -6.13 -8.83
N ALA A 258 24.17 -6.87 -9.38
CA ALA A 258 24.39 -7.76 -10.52
C ALA A 258 24.62 -7.00 -11.84
N ALA A 259 23.94 -5.87 -12.04
CA ALA A 259 24.04 -5.06 -13.26
C ALA A 259 25.34 -4.23 -13.34
N LYS A 260 26.00 -3.94 -12.22
CA LYS A 260 27.22 -3.11 -12.21
C LYS A 260 28.42 -3.84 -12.81
N LYS A 261 28.94 -3.30 -13.92
CA LYS A 261 30.34 -3.50 -14.36
C LYS A 261 31.25 -2.60 -13.51
N SER A 262 32.45 -3.08 -13.17
CA SER A 262 33.42 -2.41 -12.31
C SER A 262 33.61 -0.93 -12.70
N GLY A 263 33.25 0.01 -11.82
CA GLY A 263 33.55 1.44 -11.98
C GLY A 263 32.36 2.41 -12.03
N ASP A 264 31.10 1.94 -12.11
CA ASP A 264 29.94 2.86 -12.18
C ASP A 264 29.36 3.19 -10.79
N SER A 265 29.39 4.48 -10.45
CA SER A 265 28.99 5.02 -9.13
C SER A 265 27.48 5.29 -9.04
N GLY A 266 26.77 5.42 -10.16
CA GLY A 266 25.38 5.89 -10.20
C GLY A 266 24.32 4.82 -9.91
N GLY A 267 24.03 4.57 -8.62
CA GLY A 267 22.90 3.71 -8.20
C GLY A 267 21.65 4.50 -7.80
N LEU A 268 20.55 3.79 -7.47
CA LEU A 268 19.31 4.37 -6.94
C LEU A 268 19.53 5.29 -5.73
N ASN A 269 20.52 5.00 -4.90
CA ASN A 269 20.87 5.82 -3.74
C ASN A 269 21.25 7.25 -4.13
N GLU A 270 21.88 7.48 -5.28
CA GLU A 270 22.19 8.84 -5.72
C GLU A 270 20.92 9.63 -6.06
N ILE A 271 19.92 8.96 -6.66
CA ILE A 271 18.64 9.56 -7.00
C ILE A 271 17.90 9.98 -5.73
N PHE A 272 17.67 9.05 -4.80
CA PHE A 272 16.86 9.32 -3.60
C PHE A 272 17.56 10.22 -2.57
N ASN A 273 18.90 10.28 -2.56
CA ASN A 273 19.65 11.22 -1.71
C ASN A 273 19.88 12.60 -2.36
N SER A 274 19.49 12.79 -3.63
CA SER A 274 19.58 14.08 -4.31
C SER A 274 18.44 15.02 -3.94
N ALA A 275 18.39 16.20 -4.58
CA ALA A 275 17.27 17.13 -4.45
C ALA A 275 15.93 16.54 -4.92
N LEU A 276 15.91 15.42 -5.65
CA LEU A 276 14.69 14.70 -6.04
C LEU A 276 13.98 14.05 -4.83
N GLY A 277 14.73 13.61 -3.81
CA GLY A 277 14.19 12.94 -2.63
C GLY A 277 13.35 11.70 -2.96
N TYR A 278 12.29 11.44 -2.19
CA TYR A 278 11.29 10.39 -2.47
C TYR A 278 10.05 10.94 -3.21
N SER A 279 10.25 11.87 -4.14
CA SER A 279 9.16 12.48 -4.91
C SER A 279 8.77 11.63 -6.14
N TYR A 280 7.62 11.94 -6.75
CA TYR A 280 7.20 11.30 -8.01
C TYR A 280 8.30 11.35 -9.09
N LEU A 281 9.00 12.48 -9.22
CA LEU A 281 10.11 12.64 -10.15
C LEU A 281 11.27 11.68 -9.83
N ALA A 282 11.55 11.39 -8.57
CA ALA A 282 12.60 10.44 -8.19
C ALA A 282 12.28 9.02 -8.65
N PHE A 283 11.02 8.58 -8.51
CA PHE A 283 10.59 7.27 -9.00
C PHE A 283 10.55 7.21 -10.53
N GLN A 284 10.21 8.30 -11.21
CA GLN A 284 10.38 8.39 -12.66
C GLN A 284 11.87 8.32 -13.05
N GLN A 285 12.76 9.01 -12.33
CA GLN A 285 14.20 8.93 -12.59
C GLN A 285 14.74 7.52 -12.38
N ALA A 286 14.27 6.80 -11.35
CA ALA A 286 14.62 5.41 -11.13
C ALA A 286 14.19 4.53 -12.32
N MET A 287 12.97 4.73 -12.84
CA MET A 287 12.50 4.06 -14.06
C MET A 287 13.39 4.38 -15.27
N LEU A 288 13.79 5.64 -15.46
CA LEU A 288 14.72 6.01 -16.54
C LEU A 288 16.09 5.35 -16.40
N LEU A 289 16.56 5.15 -15.16
CA LEU A 289 17.81 4.44 -14.92
C LEU A 289 17.70 2.97 -15.33
N TYR A 290 16.57 2.31 -15.05
CA TYR A 290 16.31 0.95 -15.54
C TYR A 290 16.23 0.88 -17.06
N GLU A 291 15.69 1.91 -17.71
CA GLU A 291 15.61 2.02 -19.17
C GLU A 291 16.97 2.09 -19.87
N GLU A 292 18.05 2.45 -19.17
CA GLU A 292 19.41 2.42 -19.72
C GLU A 292 19.88 0.98 -20.04
N LEU A 293 19.24 -0.03 -19.45
CA LEU A 293 19.48 -1.44 -19.79
C LEU A 293 18.56 -1.88 -20.93
N ASN A 294 19.13 -2.60 -21.89
CA ASN A 294 18.32 -3.30 -22.89
C ASN A 294 17.44 -4.37 -22.23
N GLU A 295 16.37 -4.76 -22.93
CA GLU A 295 15.36 -5.68 -22.41
C GLU A 295 15.95 -7.04 -22.01
N GLN A 296 16.89 -7.57 -22.79
CA GLN A 296 17.49 -8.89 -22.52
C GLN A 296 18.33 -8.87 -21.24
N ASP A 297 19.17 -7.86 -21.04
CA ASP A 297 19.99 -7.70 -19.84
C ASP A 297 19.10 -7.46 -18.60
N PHE A 298 18.10 -6.58 -18.72
CA PHE A 298 17.12 -6.33 -17.67
C PHE A 298 16.41 -7.61 -17.22
N LEU A 299 15.89 -8.40 -18.17
CA LEU A 299 15.24 -9.67 -17.89
C LEU A 299 16.19 -10.70 -17.29
N THR A 300 17.45 -10.71 -17.70
CA THR A 300 18.47 -11.63 -17.20
C THR A 300 18.77 -11.32 -15.73
N HIS A 301 18.97 -10.05 -15.38
CA HIS A 301 19.17 -9.63 -14.00
C HIS A 301 17.92 -9.87 -13.13
N CYS A 302 16.71 -9.65 -13.65
CA CYS A 302 15.48 -9.96 -12.91
C CYS A 302 15.39 -11.45 -12.58
N LYS A 303 15.67 -12.34 -13.54
CA LYS A 303 15.65 -13.79 -13.35
C LYS A 303 16.71 -14.25 -12.35
N ASP A 304 17.91 -13.69 -12.45
CA ASP A 304 19.00 -13.98 -11.53
C ASP A 304 18.60 -13.65 -10.09
N VAL A 305 18.16 -12.41 -9.82
CA VAL A 305 17.69 -12.00 -8.49
C VAL A 305 16.52 -12.85 -8.02
N ALA A 306 15.52 -13.09 -8.87
CA ALA A 306 14.36 -13.91 -8.51
C ALA A 306 14.74 -15.36 -8.18
N SER A 307 15.86 -15.89 -8.69
CA SER A 307 16.27 -17.27 -8.42
C SER A 307 16.71 -17.51 -6.98
N TYR A 308 17.30 -16.49 -6.32
CA TYR A 308 17.80 -16.59 -4.94
C TYR A 308 17.09 -15.68 -3.93
N ALA A 309 16.22 -14.77 -4.39
CA ALA A 309 15.42 -13.95 -3.48
C ALA A 309 14.62 -14.83 -2.52
N THR A 310 14.85 -14.62 -1.22
CA THR A 310 14.25 -15.43 -0.16
C THR A 310 12.90 -14.85 0.24
N PHE A 311 11.84 -15.61 -0.02
CA PHE A 311 10.49 -15.33 0.45
C PHE A 311 10.39 -15.71 1.93
N ARG A 312 9.78 -14.87 2.77
CA ARG A 312 9.65 -15.15 4.21
C ARG A 312 8.74 -16.37 4.42
N PRO A 313 9.24 -17.48 4.97
CA PRO A 313 8.45 -18.69 5.16
C PRO A 313 7.18 -18.44 5.99
N GLU A 314 7.25 -17.51 6.95
CA GLU A 314 6.13 -17.14 7.80
C GLU A 314 4.94 -16.66 6.98
N PHE A 315 5.18 -15.85 5.95
CA PHE A 315 4.11 -15.35 5.09
C PHE A 315 3.59 -16.38 4.09
N VAL A 316 4.34 -17.42 3.75
CA VAL A 316 3.86 -18.47 2.83
C VAL A 316 2.56 -19.10 3.35
N GLU A 317 2.52 -19.49 4.63
CA GLU A 317 1.33 -20.09 5.22
C GLU A 317 0.14 -19.14 5.25
N LEU A 318 0.37 -17.86 5.59
CA LEU A 318 -0.67 -16.83 5.59
C LEU A 318 -1.30 -16.68 4.20
N LEU A 319 -0.47 -16.61 3.15
CA LEU A 319 -0.93 -16.41 1.78
C LEU A 319 -1.61 -17.66 1.21
N GLN A 320 -1.10 -18.85 1.52
CA GLN A 320 -1.74 -20.11 1.17
C GLN A 320 -3.11 -20.26 1.85
N GLU A 321 -3.26 -19.81 3.09
CA GLU A 321 -4.55 -19.79 3.78
C GLU A 321 -5.51 -18.76 3.18
N ALA A 322 -5.03 -17.54 2.89
CA ALA A 322 -5.82 -16.52 2.20
C ALA A 322 -6.38 -17.03 0.86
N ALA A 323 -5.56 -17.73 0.08
CA ALA A 323 -5.94 -18.29 -1.21
C ALA A 323 -7.09 -19.33 -1.15
N LYS A 324 -7.42 -19.87 0.03
CA LYS A 324 -8.57 -20.78 0.23
C LYS A 324 -9.91 -20.05 0.29
N TYR A 325 -9.89 -18.73 0.50
CA TYR A 325 -11.07 -17.93 0.76
C TYR A 325 -11.33 -16.94 -0.38
N PRO A 326 -12.37 -17.16 -1.21
CA PRO A 326 -12.66 -16.29 -2.35
C PRO A 326 -12.98 -14.83 -2.00
N HIS A 327 -13.31 -14.55 -0.74
CA HIS A 327 -13.61 -13.22 -0.24
C HIS A 327 -12.37 -12.49 0.30
N VAL A 328 -11.19 -13.11 0.23
CA VAL A 328 -9.90 -12.53 0.64
C VAL A 328 -9.03 -12.38 -0.61
N ALA A 329 -8.64 -11.14 -0.93
CA ALA A 329 -7.68 -10.87 -1.99
C ALA A 329 -6.30 -10.57 -1.39
N VAL A 330 -5.24 -10.94 -2.11
CA VAL A 330 -3.86 -10.61 -1.76
C VAL A 330 -3.25 -9.79 -2.88
N VAL A 331 -2.77 -8.60 -2.53
CA VAL A 331 -2.12 -7.69 -3.46
C VAL A 331 -0.75 -7.29 -2.89
N VAL A 332 0.28 -7.39 -3.74
CA VAL A 332 1.61 -6.86 -3.47
C VAL A 332 1.73 -5.53 -4.20
N ILE A 333 2.08 -4.46 -3.50
CA ILE A 333 2.29 -3.14 -4.08
C ILE A 333 3.72 -2.67 -3.76
N THR A 334 4.59 -2.67 -4.76
CA THR A 334 6.01 -2.37 -4.60
C THR A 334 6.42 -1.12 -5.36
N SER A 335 7.28 -0.31 -4.74
CA SER A 335 7.97 0.81 -5.39
C SER A 335 9.22 0.38 -6.19
N GLY A 336 9.61 -0.89 -6.08
CA GLY A 336 10.74 -1.50 -6.78
C GLY A 336 10.31 -2.27 -8.04
N ILE A 337 11.04 -3.35 -8.33
CA ILE A 337 10.89 -4.13 -9.56
C ILE A 337 9.78 -5.18 -9.40
N GLY A 338 8.56 -4.85 -9.84
CA GLY A 338 7.39 -5.74 -9.74
C GLY A 338 7.58 -7.11 -10.39
N LEU A 339 8.29 -7.17 -11.51
CA LEU A 339 8.56 -8.41 -12.25
C LEU A 339 9.33 -9.45 -11.42
N ILE A 340 10.27 -9.02 -10.58
CA ILE A 340 11.02 -9.95 -9.71
C ILE A 340 10.06 -10.62 -8.73
N TRP A 341 9.17 -9.85 -8.12
CA TRP A 341 8.21 -10.37 -7.15
C TRP A 341 7.14 -11.26 -7.79
N ASP A 342 6.73 -10.97 -9.03
CA ASP A 342 5.89 -11.87 -9.81
C ASP A 342 6.59 -13.23 -10.08
N MET A 343 7.88 -13.21 -10.46
CA MET A 343 8.68 -14.43 -10.63
C MET A 343 8.84 -15.22 -9.33
N VAL A 344 9.11 -14.54 -8.21
CA VAL A 344 9.25 -15.16 -6.89
C VAL A 344 7.91 -15.80 -6.46
N LEU A 345 6.79 -15.09 -6.57
CA LEU A 345 5.47 -15.65 -6.23
C LEU A 345 5.10 -16.86 -7.10
N LYS A 346 5.45 -16.84 -8.39
CA LYS A 346 5.27 -18.01 -9.27
C LYS A 346 6.10 -19.21 -8.82
N ARG A 347 7.36 -18.99 -8.42
CA ARG A 347 8.22 -20.04 -7.86
C ARG A 347 7.62 -20.68 -6.60
N GLU A 348 7.00 -19.88 -5.75
CA GLU A 348 6.33 -20.34 -4.52
C GLU A 348 4.90 -20.92 -4.76
N GLY A 349 4.45 -21.03 -6.02
CA GLY A 349 3.12 -21.57 -6.36
C GLY A 349 1.95 -20.62 -6.05
N LEU A 350 2.22 -19.32 -5.87
CA LEU A 350 1.25 -18.29 -5.47
C LEU A 350 0.89 -17.30 -6.58
N GLY A 351 1.55 -17.35 -7.74
CA GLY A 351 1.41 -16.35 -8.83
C GLY A 351 -0.02 -16.17 -9.39
N ASP A 352 -0.85 -17.20 -9.35
CA ASP A 352 -2.25 -17.08 -9.81
C ASP A 352 -3.14 -16.40 -8.76
N LYS A 353 -2.77 -16.49 -7.48
CA LYS A 353 -3.57 -16.08 -6.32
C LYS A 353 -3.18 -14.71 -5.78
N VAL A 354 -1.93 -14.32 -5.96
CA VAL A 354 -1.38 -13.06 -5.49
C VAL A 354 -1.06 -12.18 -6.68
N LYS A 355 -1.59 -10.95 -6.70
CA LYS A 355 -1.32 -9.99 -7.78
C LYS A 355 -0.29 -8.96 -7.36
N VAL A 356 0.60 -8.61 -8.29
CA VAL A 356 1.69 -7.66 -8.05
C VAL A 356 1.45 -6.38 -8.84
N ILE A 357 1.54 -5.25 -8.16
CA ILE A 357 1.57 -3.91 -8.72
C ILE A 357 2.96 -3.33 -8.45
N GLY A 358 3.76 -3.19 -9.49
CA GLY A 358 5.09 -2.59 -9.39
C GLY A 358 5.56 -2.17 -10.77
N GLY A 359 5.77 -0.86 -10.95
CA GLY A 359 6.14 -0.27 -12.23
C GLY A 359 7.53 0.35 -12.19
N CYS A 360 8.45 -0.19 -13.00
CA CYS A 360 9.86 0.21 -13.06
C CYS A 360 10.39 0.41 -14.48
N ARG A 361 9.62 0.08 -15.52
CA ARG A 361 9.91 0.31 -16.94
C ARG A 361 8.84 1.20 -17.58
N LEU A 362 9.16 1.82 -18.72
CA LEU A 362 8.20 2.60 -19.52
C LEU A 362 6.98 1.77 -19.94
N SER A 363 7.19 0.48 -20.22
CA SER A 363 6.14 -0.49 -20.57
C SER A 363 5.07 -0.66 -19.49
N ASP A 364 5.43 -0.42 -18.22
CA ASP A 364 4.53 -0.57 -17.08
C ASP A 364 3.55 0.60 -16.95
N LYS A 365 3.79 1.70 -17.69
CA LYS A 365 2.93 2.89 -17.78
C LYS A 365 2.74 3.68 -16.49
N TYR A 366 3.28 3.24 -15.35
CA TYR A 366 3.24 3.93 -14.08
C TYR A 366 4.46 3.62 -13.21
N VAL A 367 4.63 4.40 -12.14
CA VAL A 367 5.55 4.11 -11.04
C VAL A 367 4.78 4.15 -9.72
N VAL A 368 5.19 3.36 -8.74
CA VAL A 368 4.50 3.28 -7.44
C VAL A 368 5.27 4.14 -6.43
N THR A 369 4.62 5.18 -5.92
CA THR A 369 5.18 6.12 -4.93
C THR A 369 4.52 5.92 -3.56
N PRO A 370 5.07 6.48 -2.47
CA PRO A 370 4.42 6.43 -1.15
C PRO A 370 2.96 6.91 -1.19
N THR A 371 2.70 8.03 -1.86
CA THR A 371 1.35 8.58 -2.01
C THR A 371 0.41 7.64 -2.77
N VAL A 372 0.93 6.94 -3.79
CA VAL A 372 0.15 5.94 -4.54
C VAL A 372 -0.21 4.74 -3.65
N LYS A 373 0.71 4.24 -2.82
CA LYS A 373 0.42 3.17 -1.86
C LYS A 373 -0.67 3.58 -0.86
N GLY A 374 -0.63 4.82 -0.37
CA GLY A 374 -1.70 5.36 0.48
C GLY A 374 -3.04 5.49 -0.25
N ALA A 375 -3.04 5.95 -1.50
CA ALA A 375 -4.25 6.09 -2.33
C ALA A 375 -4.87 4.72 -2.69
N ALA A 376 -4.04 3.69 -2.87
CA ALA A 376 -4.47 2.31 -3.10
C ALA A 376 -5.41 1.82 -2.00
N VAL A 377 -5.02 2.04 -0.73
CA VAL A 377 -5.85 1.67 0.44
C VAL A 377 -7.18 2.40 0.43
N LYS A 378 -7.18 3.72 0.21
CA LYS A 378 -8.43 4.50 0.14
C LYS A 378 -9.33 4.06 -1.00
N ARG A 379 -8.76 3.66 -2.15
CA ARG A 379 -9.54 3.11 -3.27
C ARG A 379 -10.19 1.78 -2.90
N LEU A 380 -9.46 0.87 -2.26
CA LEU A 380 -10.00 -0.41 -1.78
C LEU A 380 -11.14 -0.22 -0.78
N GLN A 381 -11.01 0.70 0.17
CA GLN A 381 -12.05 0.99 1.16
C GLN A 381 -13.28 1.66 0.51
N SER A 382 -13.09 2.74 -0.25
CA SER A 382 -14.20 3.56 -0.74
C SER A 382 -14.93 2.97 -1.95
N ALA A 383 -14.22 2.35 -2.88
CA ALA A 383 -14.81 1.84 -4.12
C ALA A 383 -15.19 0.36 -4.03
N HIS A 384 -14.48 -0.42 -3.20
CA HIS A 384 -14.69 -1.87 -3.09
C HIS A 384 -15.25 -2.30 -1.73
N ALA A 385 -15.46 -1.36 -0.79
CA ALA A 385 -15.94 -1.62 0.57
C ALA A 385 -15.13 -2.70 1.30
N ALA A 386 -13.83 -2.80 0.98
CA ALA A 386 -12.96 -3.82 1.54
C ALA A 386 -12.27 -3.35 2.83
N THR A 387 -12.13 -4.25 3.78
CA THR A 387 -11.26 -4.06 4.96
C THR A 387 -9.82 -4.37 4.57
N VAL A 388 -8.91 -3.43 4.81
CA VAL A 388 -7.52 -3.50 4.35
C VAL A 388 -6.57 -3.80 5.52
N TRP A 389 -5.82 -4.90 5.37
CA TRP A 389 -4.72 -5.30 6.25
C TRP A 389 -3.41 -4.99 5.54
N ALA A 390 -2.68 -3.97 5.99
CA ALA A 390 -1.47 -3.49 5.32
C ALA A 390 -0.20 -3.92 6.07
N PHE A 391 0.79 -4.37 5.31
CA PHE A 391 2.09 -4.84 5.82
C PHE A 391 3.22 -4.10 5.11
N GLY A 392 4.15 -3.52 5.87
CA GLY A 392 5.30 -2.80 5.31
C GLY A 392 6.44 -2.66 6.32
N ASP A 393 7.65 -2.37 5.83
CA ASP A 393 8.85 -2.22 6.66
C ASP A 393 9.54 -0.86 6.52
N SER A 394 9.10 -0.01 5.56
CA SER A 394 9.83 1.18 5.13
C SER A 394 9.02 2.50 5.29
N GLU A 395 9.71 3.65 5.25
CA GLU A 395 9.05 4.98 5.33
C GLU A 395 8.13 5.23 4.13
N ILE A 396 8.42 4.54 3.02
CA ILE A 396 7.65 4.55 1.77
C ILE A 396 6.26 3.93 2.02
N ASP A 397 6.12 3.06 3.01
CA ASP A 397 4.88 2.36 3.32
C ASP A 397 4.00 3.10 4.32
N LEU A 398 4.51 4.13 4.99
CA LEU A 398 3.75 4.86 6.01
C LEU A 398 2.41 5.39 5.49
N PRO A 399 2.27 5.95 4.28
CA PRO A 399 0.95 6.36 3.77
C PRO A 399 -0.02 5.19 3.58
N MET A 400 0.48 4.00 3.24
CA MET A 400 -0.33 2.77 3.14
C MET A 400 -0.79 2.32 4.52
N LEU A 401 0.15 2.24 5.48
CA LEU A 401 -0.11 1.82 6.85
C LEU A 401 -1.08 2.77 7.57
N LYS A 402 -0.90 4.09 7.43
CA LYS A 402 -1.80 5.12 8.02
C LYS A 402 -3.24 5.01 7.53
N ASN A 403 -3.43 4.62 6.29
CA ASN A 403 -4.75 4.61 5.68
C ASN A 403 -5.51 3.30 5.91
N ALA A 404 -4.82 2.24 6.35
CA ALA A 404 -5.37 0.89 6.48
C ALA A 404 -6.23 0.72 7.74
N ASP A 405 -7.16 -0.23 7.70
CA ASP A 405 -7.97 -0.61 8.86
C ASP A 405 -7.14 -1.36 9.89
N HIS A 406 -6.17 -2.15 9.42
CA HIS A 406 -5.20 -2.84 10.26
C HIS A 406 -3.79 -2.70 9.68
N ALA A 407 -2.89 -2.06 10.42
CA ALA A 407 -1.52 -1.82 9.99
C ALA A 407 -0.49 -2.67 10.75
N PHE A 408 0.43 -3.28 10.01
CA PHE A 408 1.51 -4.11 10.54
C PHE A 408 2.86 -3.66 10.03
N VAL A 409 3.72 -3.26 10.96
CA VAL A 409 5.13 -2.99 10.69
C VAL A 409 5.89 -4.30 10.75
N VAL A 410 6.58 -4.66 9.68
CA VAL A 410 7.42 -5.86 9.61
C VAL A 410 8.82 -5.50 10.07
N ALA A 411 9.15 -5.88 11.31
CA ALA A 411 10.41 -5.56 11.94
C ALA A 411 11.45 -6.68 11.72
N GLY A 412 12.45 -6.37 10.88
CA GLY A 412 13.60 -7.25 10.62
C GLY A 412 14.83 -6.98 11.51
N PRO A 413 15.84 -7.86 11.49
CA PRO A 413 17.09 -7.69 12.24
C PRO A 413 17.99 -6.64 11.57
N GLY A 414 18.41 -5.58 12.28
CA GLY A 414 19.40 -4.63 11.74
C GLY A 414 19.53 -3.27 12.45
N PRO A 415 20.57 -3.02 13.26
CA PRO A 415 20.66 -1.82 14.12
C PRO A 415 20.90 -0.47 13.40
N LYS A 416 21.27 -0.43 12.11
CA LYS A 416 21.68 0.82 11.41
C LYS A 416 20.59 1.48 10.56
N GLN A 417 19.72 0.71 9.90
CA GLN A 417 18.58 1.24 9.12
C GLN A 417 17.40 1.68 10.00
N GLN A 418 17.45 1.29 11.27
CA GLN A 418 16.40 1.50 12.26
C GLN A 418 16.22 2.96 12.70
N ARG A 419 17.27 3.80 12.79
CA ARG A 419 17.13 5.13 13.43
C ARG A 419 16.33 6.17 12.63
N ALA A 420 16.47 6.21 11.31
CA ALA A 420 15.71 7.15 10.47
C ALA A 420 14.24 6.74 10.43
N MET A 421 14.01 5.46 10.10
CA MET A 421 12.71 4.80 10.19
C MET A 421 12.01 5.05 11.52
N TRP A 422 12.70 4.85 12.64
CA TRP A 422 12.11 5.05 13.97
C TRP A 422 11.59 6.47 14.16
N LYS A 423 12.29 7.50 13.66
CA LYS A 423 11.80 8.88 13.75
C LYS A 423 10.55 9.09 12.89
N ALA A 424 10.53 8.56 11.68
CA ALA A 424 9.38 8.68 10.79
C ALA A 424 8.17 7.93 11.35
N LEU A 425 8.38 6.72 11.87
CA LEU A 425 7.34 5.89 12.50
C LEU A 425 6.83 6.50 13.81
N GLN A 426 7.74 7.01 14.66
CA GLN A 426 7.39 7.73 15.89
C GLN A 426 6.52 8.94 15.58
N ARG A 427 6.92 9.77 14.60
CA ARG A 427 6.12 10.92 14.16
C ARG A 427 4.77 10.49 13.61
N ALA A 428 4.72 9.41 12.83
CA ALA A 428 3.48 8.88 12.29
C ALA A 428 2.49 8.48 13.40
N ILE A 429 2.98 7.90 14.50
CA ILE A 429 2.17 7.51 15.67
C ILE A 429 1.77 8.76 16.46
N ASP A 430 2.73 9.60 16.85
CA ASP A 430 2.50 10.73 17.77
C ASP A 430 1.69 11.88 17.16
N VAL A 431 1.93 12.17 15.87
CA VAL A 431 1.40 13.36 15.21
C VAL A 431 0.27 13.00 14.24
N ASP A 432 0.45 11.92 13.48
CA ASP A 432 -0.47 11.57 12.40
C ASP A 432 -1.51 10.52 12.83
N GLY A 433 -1.46 10.02 14.07
CA GLY A 433 -2.43 9.09 14.64
C GLY A 433 -2.38 7.67 14.07
N LEU A 434 -1.21 7.22 13.59
CA LEU A 434 -1.03 5.85 13.12
C LEU A 434 -1.23 4.84 14.26
N GLU A 435 -2.27 4.01 14.15
CA GLU A 435 -2.46 2.84 15.00
C GLU A 435 -1.93 1.59 14.29
N ALA A 436 -0.76 1.11 14.70
CA ALA A 436 -0.12 -0.06 14.10
C ALA A 436 0.35 -1.07 15.15
N ARG A 437 0.56 -2.31 14.71
CA ARG A 437 1.25 -3.37 15.47
C ARG A 437 2.52 -3.77 14.75
N GLN A 438 3.45 -4.43 15.44
CA GLN A 438 4.66 -4.96 14.82
C GLN A 438 4.74 -6.48 14.85
N LEU A 439 5.18 -7.04 13.72
CA LEU A 439 5.55 -8.44 13.55
C LEU A 439 7.08 -8.53 13.58
N LEU A 440 7.62 -9.38 14.45
CA LEU A 440 9.06 -9.55 14.61
C LEU A 440 9.52 -10.76 13.79
N PHE A 441 10.41 -10.56 12.83
CA PHE A 441 10.99 -11.64 12.03
C PHE A 441 12.51 -11.59 12.02
N PRO A 442 13.22 -12.63 12.54
CA PRO A 442 12.67 -13.75 13.31
C PRO A 442 12.01 -13.28 14.62
N GLU A 443 11.23 -14.12 15.30
CA GLU A 443 10.54 -13.73 16.56
C GLU A 443 11.49 -13.22 17.66
N THR A 444 12.79 -13.56 17.55
CA THR A 444 13.86 -13.08 18.43
C THR A 444 14.35 -11.67 18.11
N ALA A 445 13.87 -11.05 17.04
CA ALA A 445 14.23 -9.69 16.66
C ALA A 445 13.82 -8.68 17.73
N THR A 446 14.60 -7.61 17.89
CA THR A 446 14.27 -6.56 18.84
C THR A 446 13.10 -5.72 18.31
N PRO A 447 12.06 -5.46 19.13
CA PRO A 447 10.99 -4.57 18.76
C PRO A 447 11.49 -3.20 18.30
N TRP A 448 10.85 -2.67 17.26
CA TRP A 448 11.01 -1.29 16.84
C TRP A 448 10.16 -0.41 17.74
N LEU A 449 10.75 0.68 18.25
CA LEU A 449 10.13 1.54 19.27
C LEU A 449 9.73 0.77 20.55
N ASN A 450 9.20 1.50 21.51
CA ASN A 450 8.62 0.94 22.74
C ASN A 450 7.34 0.16 22.40
N THR A 451 7.14 -1.02 23.00
CA THR A 451 5.97 -1.89 22.81
C THR A 451 4.65 -1.29 23.30
N LEU A 452 4.66 -0.21 24.09
CA LEU A 452 3.45 0.57 24.38
C LEU A 452 3.01 1.43 23.19
N MET A 453 3.96 1.88 22.37
CA MET A 453 3.70 2.75 21.22
C MET A 453 3.41 1.94 19.96
N LEU A 454 4.15 0.85 19.79
CA LEU A 454 3.99 -0.08 18.68
C LEU A 454 3.87 -1.50 19.27
N PRO A 455 2.65 -1.94 19.63
CA PRO A 455 2.45 -3.24 20.27
C PRO A 455 2.91 -4.40 19.38
N THR A 456 3.58 -5.38 20.00
CA THR A 456 3.98 -6.61 19.32
C THR A 456 2.77 -7.54 19.14
N THR A 457 2.68 -8.20 17.99
CA THR A 457 1.70 -9.27 17.70
C THR A 457 2.43 -10.45 17.06
N THR A 458 1.84 -11.64 17.14
CA THR A 458 2.33 -12.81 16.40
C THR A 458 1.57 -12.99 15.09
N LEU A 459 2.18 -13.68 14.12
CA LEU A 459 1.50 -14.00 12.87
C LEU A 459 0.30 -14.92 13.10
N GLU A 460 0.37 -15.82 14.10
CA GLU A 460 -0.76 -16.67 14.48
C GLU A 460 -1.97 -15.85 14.97
N GLN A 461 -1.74 -14.81 15.77
CA GLN A 461 -2.80 -13.89 16.22
C GLN A 461 -3.40 -13.12 15.04
N VAL A 462 -2.57 -12.69 14.09
CA VAL A 462 -3.01 -12.03 12.86
C VAL A 462 -3.86 -12.98 12.01
N ARG A 463 -3.40 -14.21 11.78
CA ARG A 463 -4.15 -15.27 11.07
C ARG A 463 -5.49 -15.55 11.75
N LYS A 464 -5.52 -15.70 13.07
CA LYS A 464 -6.77 -15.86 13.84
C LYS A 464 -7.70 -14.65 13.72
N SER A 465 -7.17 -13.45 13.53
CA SER A 465 -7.98 -12.26 13.34
C SER A 465 -8.57 -12.19 11.92
N ILE A 466 -7.78 -12.52 10.90
CA ILE A 466 -8.20 -12.51 9.49
C ILE A 466 -9.14 -13.70 9.19
N PHE A 467 -8.78 -14.90 9.64
CA PHE A 467 -9.45 -16.15 9.27
C PHE A 467 -10.23 -16.79 10.42
N GLY A 468 -10.30 -16.17 11.61
CA GLY A 468 -11.10 -16.68 12.72
C GLY A 468 -12.52 -16.97 12.27
N THR A 469 -12.95 -18.23 12.34
CA THR A 469 -14.08 -18.70 11.52
C THR A 469 -15.42 -18.78 12.25
N LEU A 470 -15.46 -18.74 13.59
CA LEU A 470 -16.57 -19.11 14.50
C LEU A 470 -16.31 -20.47 15.17
N GLU A 471 -16.05 -20.44 16.47
CA GLU A 471 -16.02 -21.65 17.31
C GLU A 471 -17.45 -21.97 17.76
N VAL A 472 -17.91 -23.20 17.55
CA VAL A 472 -19.28 -23.60 17.92
C VAL A 472 -19.22 -24.62 19.05
N ILE A 473 -19.89 -24.30 20.16
CA ILE A 473 -20.09 -25.16 21.33
C ILE A 473 -21.57 -25.54 21.36
N GLU A 474 -21.86 -26.84 21.20
CA GLU A 474 -23.23 -27.35 21.16
C GLU A 474 -23.55 -28.19 22.39
N ALA A 475 -24.71 -27.95 22.99
CA ALA A 475 -25.28 -28.79 24.06
C ALA A 475 -26.31 -29.82 23.54
N THR A 476 -26.52 -29.87 22.20
CA THR A 476 -27.68 -30.48 21.53
C THR A 476 -28.11 -31.84 22.08
N ASP A 477 -27.15 -32.74 22.30
CA ASP A 477 -27.40 -34.15 22.66
C ASP A 477 -27.19 -34.43 24.16
N THR A 478 -27.07 -33.39 24.98
CA THR A 478 -26.94 -33.58 26.44
C THR A 478 -28.32 -33.82 27.07
N PRO A 479 -28.41 -34.68 28.11
CA PRO A 479 -29.66 -34.86 28.86
C PRO A 479 -30.25 -33.54 29.38
N SER A 480 -29.40 -32.63 29.87
CA SER A 480 -29.81 -31.30 30.33
C SER A 480 -30.44 -30.47 29.22
N ALA A 481 -29.86 -30.48 28.01
CA ALA A 481 -30.44 -29.77 26.88
C ALA A 481 -31.79 -30.36 26.44
N HIS A 482 -32.00 -31.68 26.50
CA HIS A 482 -33.30 -32.29 26.25
C HIS A 482 -34.38 -31.82 27.23
N VAL A 483 -34.05 -31.72 28.52
CA VAL A 483 -34.98 -31.23 29.54
C VAL A 483 -35.26 -29.74 29.34
N LEU A 484 -34.22 -28.91 29.16
CA LEU A 484 -34.36 -27.46 29.03
C LEU A 484 -35.10 -27.04 27.76
N GLN A 485 -34.86 -27.71 26.63
CA GLN A 485 -35.51 -27.35 25.36
C GLN A 485 -37.00 -27.70 25.31
N THR A 486 -37.46 -28.64 26.14
CA THR A 486 -38.84 -29.15 26.11
C THR A 486 -39.88 -28.07 26.38
N PRO A 487 -39.83 -27.31 27.49
CA PRO A 487 -40.78 -26.23 27.74
C PRO A 487 -40.65 -25.08 26.72
N MET A 488 -39.45 -24.80 26.19
CA MET A 488 -39.26 -23.78 25.14
C MET A 488 -40.00 -24.14 23.83
N ARG A 489 -40.19 -25.43 23.57
CA ARG A 489 -40.85 -25.95 22.37
C ARG A 489 -42.34 -26.26 22.56
N ASN A 490 -42.79 -26.37 23.80
CA ASN A 490 -44.17 -26.73 24.10
C ASN A 490 -45.12 -25.62 23.62
N SER A 491 -45.96 -25.93 22.62
CA SER A 491 -46.91 -24.98 22.03
C SER A 491 -47.98 -24.53 23.02
N ALA A 492 -48.25 -25.31 24.07
CA ALA A 492 -49.18 -24.94 25.13
C ALA A 492 -48.64 -23.85 26.07
N LEU A 493 -47.32 -23.58 26.06
CA LEU A 493 -46.70 -22.53 26.86
C LEU A 493 -46.56 -21.25 26.05
N SER A 494 -46.86 -20.11 26.68
CA SER A 494 -46.73 -18.76 26.11
C SER A 494 -46.54 -17.73 27.23
N GLY A 495 -46.20 -16.50 26.85
CA GLY A 495 -46.05 -15.38 27.78
C GLY A 495 -45.03 -15.68 28.88
N ASN A 496 -45.42 -15.46 30.13
CA ASN A 496 -44.52 -15.55 31.28
C ASN A 496 -43.89 -16.94 31.45
N GLN A 497 -44.66 -18.01 31.26
CA GLN A 497 -44.15 -19.38 31.40
C GLN A 497 -43.09 -19.70 30.34
N LEU A 498 -43.28 -19.22 29.11
CA LEU A 498 -42.31 -19.39 28.04
C LEU A 498 -41.05 -18.54 28.30
N ARG A 499 -41.21 -17.30 28.78
CA ARG A 499 -40.07 -16.44 29.17
C ARG A 499 -39.21 -17.10 30.25
N GLN A 500 -39.84 -17.66 31.30
CA GLN A 500 -39.12 -18.40 32.35
C GLN A 500 -38.37 -19.62 31.81
N ALA A 501 -38.91 -20.30 30.80
CA ALA A 501 -38.21 -21.41 30.16
C ALA A 501 -36.93 -20.94 29.42
N HIS A 502 -37.01 -19.80 28.72
CA HIS A 502 -35.86 -19.19 28.05
C HIS A 502 -34.83 -18.63 29.04
N GLU A 503 -35.28 -18.02 30.14
CA GLU A 503 -34.44 -17.53 31.24
C GLU A 503 -33.60 -18.67 31.85
N ARG A 504 -34.24 -19.79 32.22
CA ARG A 504 -33.54 -20.98 32.74
C ARG A 504 -32.51 -21.53 31.74
N CYS A 505 -32.85 -21.53 30.45
CA CYS A 505 -31.90 -21.93 29.41
C CYS A 505 -30.69 -20.98 29.36
N GLY A 506 -30.92 -19.67 29.42
CA GLY A 506 -29.86 -18.65 29.42
C GLY A 506 -28.92 -18.82 30.61
N TRP A 507 -29.47 -18.99 31.81
CA TRP A 507 -28.70 -19.23 33.02
C TRP A 507 -27.84 -20.50 32.92
N TYR A 508 -28.40 -21.61 32.45
CA TYR A 508 -27.67 -22.86 32.27
C TYR A 508 -26.50 -22.72 31.30
N LEU A 509 -26.76 -22.16 30.11
CA LEU A 509 -25.71 -21.97 29.11
C LEU A 509 -24.62 -21.02 29.59
N ALA A 510 -24.99 -19.98 30.36
CA ALA A 510 -24.06 -19.05 30.98
C ALA A 510 -23.13 -19.75 31.98
N ILE A 511 -23.69 -20.36 33.02
CA ILE A 511 -22.90 -21.01 34.07
C ILE A 511 -22.05 -22.16 33.53
N HIS A 512 -22.58 -22.96 32.60
CA HIS A 512 -21.88 -24.15 32.14
C HIS A 512 -20.89 -23.89 31.02
N TYR A 513 -21.28 -23.12 29.98
CA TYR A 513 -20.47 -22.98 28.76
C TYR A 513 -19.78 -21.62 28.63
N VAL A 514 -20.42 -20.51 29.05
CA VAL A 514 -19.76 -19.19 28.99
C VAL A 514 -18.55 -19.14 29.93
N THR A 515 -18.67 -19.72 31.12
CA THR A 515 -17.54 -19.84 32.07
C THR A 515 -16.38 -20.69 31.51
N GLN A 516 -16.65 -21.64 30.61
CA GLN A 516 -15.60 -22.38 29.90
C GLN A 516 -14.94 -21.53 28.81
N ALA A 517 -15.75 -20.77 28.06
CA ALA A 517 -15.30 -19.92 26.97
C ALA A 517 -14.46 -18.72 27.48
N LEU A 518 -14.95 -18.00 28.48
CA LEU A 518 -14.31 -16.79 29.03
C LEU A 518 -13.43 -17.05 30.26
N ARG A 519 -13.47 -18.27 30.81
CA ARG A 519 -12.80 -18.69 32.05
C ARG A 519 -13.37 -18.01 33.30
N THR A 520 -12.89 -18.47 34.46
CA THR A 520 -13.23 -17.92 35.77
C THR A 520 -12.03 -17.21 36.37
N GLU A 521 -12.29 -16.34 37.34
CA GLU A 521 -11.27 -15.70 38.17
C GLU A 521 -11.59 -15.85 39.65
N LYS A 522 -10.53 -15.75 40.46
CA LYS A 522 -10.62 -15.74 41.91
C LYS A 522 -10.96 -14.34 42.40
N TYR A 523 -11.76 -14.25 43.46
CA TYR A 523 -11.98 -13.01 44.19
C TYR A 523 -12.10 -13.28 45.69
N THR A 524 -11.83 -12.26 46.50
CA THR A 524 -11.98 -12.35 47.95
C THR A 524 -13.46 -12.35 48.34
N ILE A 525 -13.84 -13.30 49.20
CA ILE A 525 -15.13 -13.31 49.90
C ILE A 525 -14.90 -13.46 51.40
N TYR A 526 -15.93 -13.19 52.19
CA TYR A 526 -15.94 -13.51 53.62
C TYR A 526 -16.88 -14.68 53.85
N ASP A 527 -16.42 -15.69 54.58
CA ASP A 527 -17.26 -16.83 54.96
C ASP A 527 -18.29 -16.45 56.04
N VAL A 528 -19.11 -17.42 56.46
CA VAL A 528 -20.13 -17.23 57.51
C VAL A 528 -19.55 -16.85 58.88
N HIS A 529 -18.23 -17.00 59.06
CA HIS A 529 -17.48 -16.63 60.26
C HIS A 529 -16.70 -15.32 60.08
N GLN A 530 -16.91 -14.60 58.97
CA GLN A 530 -16.20 -13.37 58.59
C GLN A 530 -14.69 -13.57 58.35
N ASN A 531 -14.25 -14.79 58.08
CA ASN A 531 -12.88 -15.02 57.63
C ASN A 531 -12.74 -14.76 56.14
N GLU A 532 -11.64 -14.15 55.74
CA GLU A 532 -11.30 -13.98 54.33
C GLU A 532 -11.05 -15.34 53.67
N THR A 533 -11.73 -15.62 52.56
CA THR A 533 -11.56 -16.84 51.77
C THR A 533 -11.72 -16.57 50.27
N THR A 534 -11.47 -17.57 49.44
CA THR A 534 -11.49 -17.45 47.97
C THR A 534 -12.86 -17.85 47.41
N GLY A 535 -13.50 -16.90 46.73
CA GLY A 535 -14.64 -17.15 45.84
C GLY A 535 -14.20 -17.22 44.37
N TRP A 536 -15.14 -17.64 43.52
CA TRP A 536 -14.96 -17.70 42.07
C TRP A 536 -16.10 -17.00 41.34
N ARG A 537 -15.76 -16.32 40.25
CA ARG A 537 -16.72 -15.62 39.38
C ARG A 537 -16.27 -15.67 37.93
N LEU A 538 -17.09 -15.16 37.00
CA LEU A 538 -16.66 -15.04 35.61
C LEU A 538 -15.44 -14.12 35.52
N LYS A 539 -14.45 -14.48 34.69
CA LYS A 539 -13.29 -13.61 34.48
C LYS A 539 -13.75 -12.27 33.92
N ASN A 540 -13.31 -11.17 34.52
CA ASN A 540 -13.73 -9.81 34.14
C ASN A 540 -15.27 -9.62 34.14
N GLU A 541 -15.99 -10.21 35.10
CA GLU A 541 -17.46 -10.13 35.15
C GLU A 541 -17.97 -8.68 35.10
N ASP A 542 -17.36 -7.78 35.87
CA ASP A 542 -17.68 -6.33 35.91
C ASP A 542 -17.23 -5.55 34.66
N LYS A 543 -16.55 -6.22 33.72
CA LYS A 543 -16.12 -5.67 32.42
C LYS A 543 -16.70 -6.49 31.26
N THR A 544 -17.83 -7.14 31.48
CA THR A 544 -18.56 -7.91 30.47
C THR A 544 -19.89 -7.22 30.19
N VAL A 545 -20.26 -7.08 28.92
CA VAL A 545 -21.53 -6.49 28.49
C VAL A 545 -22.44 -7.58 27.91
N ILE A 546 -23.68 -7.67 28.39
CA ILE A 546 -24.73 -8.55 27.87
C ILE A 546 -25.64 -7.71 26.99
N VAL A 547 -25.83 -8.15 25.74
CA VAL A 547 -26.67 -7.48 24.74
C VAL A 547 -27.73 -8.45 24.22
N PRO A 548 -29.01 -8.29 24.60
CA PRO A 548 -30.10 -9.10 24.05
C PRO A 548 -30.45 -8.67 22.63
N MET A 549 -30.62 -9.64 21.73
CA MET A 549 -31.19 -9.39 20.40
C MET A 549 -32.69 -9.17 20.52
N MET A 550 -33.09 -7.91 20.36
CA MET A 550 -34.46 -7.52 20.64
C MET A 550 -35.44 -8.03 19.56
N ARG A 551 -36.60 -8.57 19.93
CA ARG A 551 -37.10 -8.78 21.31
C ARG A 551 -36.92 -10.23 21.81
N GLY A 552 -36.63 -11.17 20.91
CA GLY A 552 -36.65 -12.61 21.22
C GLY A 552 -35.56 -13.07 22.18
N GLY A 553 -34.41 -12.40 22.20
CA GLY A 553 -33.26 -12.76 23.04
C GLY A 553 -33.38 -12.33 24.51
N GLU A 554 -34.22 -11.35 24.83
CA GLU A 554 -34.26 -10.70 26.14
C GLU A 554 -34.54 -11.67 27.31
N PRO A 555 -35.56 -12.55 27.28
CA PRO A 555 -35.83 -13.46 28.39
C PRO A 555 -34.64 -14.38 28.70
N MET A 556 -33.92 -14.81 27.66
CA MET A 556 -32.74 -15.64 27.83
C MET A 556 -31.55 -14.83 28.37
N ALA A 557 -31.42 -13.57 27.94
CA ALA A 557 -30.38 -12.66 28.45
C ALA A 557 -30.56 -12.36 29.95
N PHE A 558 -31.80 -12.29 30.45
CA PHE A 558 -32.04 -12.15 31.90
C PHE A 558 -31.45 -13.33 32.68
N GLY A 559 -31.55 -14.56 32.16
CA GLY A 559 -30.88 -15.71 32.76
C GLY A 559 -29.35 -15.59 32.77
N VAL A 560 -28.77 -14.99 31.74
CA VAL A 560 -27.31 -14.69 31.69
C VAL A 560 -26.95 -13.62 32.73
N SER A 561 -27.78 -12.60 32.88
CA SER A 561 -27.60 -11.55 33.89
C SER A 561 -27.74 -12.07 35.32
N GLU A 562 -28.65 -13.02 35.54
CA GLU A 562 -28.79 -13.72 36.82
C GLU A 562 -27.54 -14.55 37.15
N ALA A 563 -26.96 -15.22 36.14
CA ALA A 563 -25.72 -15.97 36.29
C ALA A 563 -24.50 -15.05 36.58
N PHE A 564 -24.49 -13.84 36.01
CA PHE A 564 -23.37 -12.90 36.08
C PHE A 564 -23.83 -11.51 36.55
N PRO A 565 -24.11 -11.35 37.86
CA PRO A 565 -24.79 -10.17 38.38
C PRO A 565 -23.99 -8.86 38.27
N LYS A 566 -22.67 -8.91 38.07
CA LYS A 566 -21.85 -7.70 37.87
C LYS A 566 -21.71 -7.29 36.41
N ALA A 567 -22.13 -8.12 35.46
CA ALA A 567 -22.07 -7.78 34.05
C ALA A 567 -23.03 -6.62 33.72
N VAL A 568 -22.60 -5.75 32.81
CA VAL A 568 -23.44 -4.63 32.32
C VAL A 568 -24.52 -5.21 31.41
N PHE A 569 -25.78 -4.81 31.62
CA PHE A 569 -26.88 -5.19 30.74
C PHE A 569 -27.24 -4.01 29.83
N HIS A 570 -27.05 -4.16 28.52
CA HIS A 570 -27.27 -3.09 27.55
C HIS A 570 -28.26 -3.51 26.46
N HIS A 571 -29.43 -2.86 26.41
CA HIS A 571 -30.41 -3.08 25.35
C HIS A 571 -29.97 -2.42 24.05
N ALA A 572 -29.96 -3.19 22.96
CA ALA A 572 -29.76 -2.67 21.61
C ALA A 572 -30.65 -3.44 20.62
N LYS A 573 -31.42 -2.71 19.83
CA LYS A 573 -32.23 -3.27 18.75
C LYS A 573 -31.42 -3.41 17.46
N GLU A 574 -30.65 -2.38 17.13
CA GLU A 574 -29.80 -2.33 15.95
C GLU A 574 -28.31 -2.21 16.35
N PRO A 575 -27.36 -2.67 15.52
CA PRO A 575 -25.94 -2.62 15.84
C PRO A 575 -25.45 -1.23 16.27
N GLU A 576 -25.92 -0.18 15.60
CA GLU A 576 -25.50 1.21 15.78
C GLU A 576 -25.84 1.77 17.17
N GLU A 577 -26.75 1.14 17.90
CA GLU A 577 -27.10 1.50 19.28
C GLU A 577 -26.02 1.04 20.28
N VAL A 578 -25.08 0.20 19.86
CA VAL A 578 -23.87 -0.12 20.63
C VAL A 578 -22.80 0.94 20.32
N LEU A 579 -22.68 1.93 21.19
CA LEU A 579 -21.76 3.05 21.05
C LEU A 579 -20.41 2.76 21.71
N LYS A 580 -19.35 3.48 21.28
CA LYS A 580 -17.99 3.36 21.87
C LYS A 580 -17.97 3.44 23.39
N LYS A 581 -18.71 4.39 23.97
CA LYS A 581 -18.83 4.56 25.43
C LYS A 581 -19.41 3.34 26.17
N HIS A 582 -20.12 2.44 25.49
CA HIS A 582 -20.65 1.21 26.08
C HIS A 582 -19.58 0.11 26.16
N LEU A 583 -18.53 0.20 25.33
CA LEU A 583 -17.46 -0.80 25.23
C LEU A 583 -16.12 -0.31 25.83
N ASP A 584 -15.98 0.99 26.10
CA ASP A 584 -14.76 1.55 26.70
C ASP A 584 -14.39 0.85 28.02
N GLY A 585 -13.21 0.23 28.04
CA GLY A 585 -12.69 -0.51 29.19
C GLY A 585 -13.28 -1.91 29.40
N MET A 586 -14.27 -2.31 28.60
CA MET A 586 -14.85 -3.65 28.63
C MET A 586 -13.87 -4.68 28.03
N LYS A 587 -14.08 -5.95 28.38
CA LYS A 587 -13.23 -7.08 27.97
C LYS A 587 -13.99 -8.15 27.21
N ALA A 588 -15.31 -8.25 27.40
CA ALA A 588 -16.13 -9.20 26.69
C ALA A 588 -17.52 -8.65 26.38
N VAL A 589 -18.13 -9.14 25.30
CA VAL A 589 -19.54 -8.95 24.95
C VAL A 589 -20.22 -10.31 24.78
N ILE A 590 -21.39 -10.46 25.39
CA ILE A 590 -22.28 -11.61 25.25
C ILE A 590 -23.52 -11.18 24.47
N LEU A 591 -23.61 -11.58 23.20
CA LEU A 591 -24.79 -11.36 22.35
C LEU A 591 -25.77 -12.53 22.55
N VAL A 592 -27.03 -12.24 22.89
CA VAL A 592 -27.99 -13.29 23.29
C VAL A 592 -29.22 -13.27 22.39
N ASP A 593 -29.54 -14.38 21.73
CA ASP A 593 -30.74 -14.51 20.88
C ASP A 593 -31.45 -15.84 21.08
N ALA A 594 -32.78 -15.85 21.17
CA ALA A 594 -33.51 -17.11 21.32
C ALA A 594 -33.33 -18.04 20.09
N VAL A 595 -33.27 -17.47 18.88
CA VAL A 595 -33.24 -18.25 17.63
C VAL A 595 -32.33 -17.61 16.59
N ILE A 596 -31.25 -18.31 16.24
CA ILE A 596 -30.37 -17.94 15.12
C ILE A 596 -30.76 -18.76 13.90
N ASN A 597 -31.37 -18.11 12.91
CA ASN A 597 -31.59 -18.68 11.58
C ASN A 597 -30.30 -18.58 10.74
N GLU A 598 -30.21 -17.60 9.82
CA GLU A 598 -28.99 -17.37 9.02
C GLU A 598 -27.92 -16.56 9.79
N GLY A 599 -28.31 -15.96 10.91
CA GLY A 599 -27.42 -15.17 11.78
C GLY A 599 -27.04 -13.79 11.23
N ARG A 600 -27.80 -13.23 10.29
CA ARG A 600 -27.57 -11.88 9.75
C ARG A 600 -27.49 -10.79 10.84
N THR A 601 -28.43 -10.80 11.78
CA THR A 601 -28.45 -9.84 12.89
C THR A 601 -27.19 -9.96 13.74
N ILE A 602 -26.85 -11.18 14.17
CA ILE A 602 -25.61 -11.45 14.92
C ILE A 602 -24.38 -10.97 14.15
N ALA A 603 -24.28 -11.27 12.85
CA ALA A 603 -23.15 -10.83 12.03
C ALA A 603 -23.05 -9.29 11.95
N GLY A 604 -24.18 -8.58 11.86
CA GLY A 604 -24.21 -7.11 11.92
C GLY A 604 -23.66 -6.57 13.23
N PHE A 605 -24.14 -7.10 14.36
CA PHE A 605 -23.64 -6.70 15.68
C PHE A 605 -22.15 -7.01 15.87
N VAL A 606 -21.70 -8.20 15.49
CA VAL A 606 -20.28 -8.57 15.61
C VAL A 606 -19.40 -7.63 14.80
N LYS A 607 -19.74 -7.34 13.55
CA LYS A 607 -18.98 -6.44 12.67
C LYS A 607 -18.89 -5.04 13.27
N HIS A 608 -20.02 -4.51 13.73
CA HIS A 608 -20.09 -3.20 14.36
C HIS A 608 -19.26 -3.12 15.65
N ILE A 609 -19.36 -4.12 16.53
CA ILE A 609 -18.55 -4.21 17.75
C ILE A 609 -17.06 -4.26 17.41
N ARG A 610 -16.67 -5.05 16.41
CA ARG A 610 -15.27 -5.18 15.97
C ARG A 610 -14.69 -3.89 15.38
N GLN A 611 -15.52 -3.05 14.77
CA GLN A 611 -15.11 -1.71 14.33
C GLN A 611 -14.80 -0.78 15.50
N ILE A 612 -15.46 -0.98 16.65
CA ILE A 612 -15.25 -0.17 17.86
C ILE A 612 -14.06 -0.71 18.67
N ASP A 613 -14.02 -2.02 18.92
CA ASP A 613 -12.93 -2.72 19.60
C ASP A 613 -12.54 -4.01 18.85
N PRO A 614 -11.39 -4.00 18.13
CA PRO A 614 -10.94 -5.15 17.37
C PRO A 614 -10.61 -6.38 18.21
N ASN A 615 -10.34 -6.23 19.51
CA ASN A 615 -9.78 -7.29 20.37
C ASN A 615 -10.74 -7.80 21.45
N ILE A 616 -11.93 -7.20 21.62
CA ILE A 616 -12.89 -7.61 22.65
C ILE A 616 -13.34 -9.07 22.48
N ASP A 617 -13.47 -9.84 23.56
CA ASP A 617 -13.96 -11.22 23.43
C ASP A 617 -15.46 -11.21 23.11
N ILE A 618 -15.89 -11.93 22.07
CA ILE A 618 -17.31 -11.98 21.69
C ILE A 618 -17.84 -13.41 21.81
N VAL A 619 -18.85 -13.57 22.67
CA VAL A 619 -19.60 -14.80 22.84
C VAL A 619 -21.02 -14.57 22.34
N VAL A 620 -21.53 -15.47 21.50
CA VAL A 620 -22.91 -15.48 21.04
C VAL A 620 -23.63 -16.64 21.72
N MET A 621 -24.80 -16.41 22.29
CA MET A 621 -25.62 -17.42 22.94
C MET A 621 -26.95 -17.59 22.21
N ALA A 622 -27.30 -18.85 21.94
CA ALA A 622 -28.56 -19.20 21.30
C ALA A 622 -29.31 -20.33 21.98
N GLY A 623 -30.63 -20.19 22.07
CA GLY A 623 -31.51 -21.31 22.44
C GLY A 623 -31.64 -22.31 21.30
N VAL A 624 -31.63 -21.83 20.06
CA VAL A 624 -31.70 -22.66 18.85
C VAL A 624 -30.86 -22.03 17.75
N THR A 625 -30.00 -22.82 17.12
CA THR A 625 -29.29 -22.41 15.89
C THR A 625 -29.69 -23.30 14.73
N GLN A 626 -29.97 -22.73 13.57
CA GLN A 626 -30.26 -23.51 12.38
C GLN A 626 -28.98 -24.14 11.81
N ARG A 627 -29.08 -25.39 11.36
CA ARG A 627 -27.92 -26.20 10.96
C ARG A 627 -27.11 -25.55 9.86
N ASP A 628 -27.72 -24.99 8.80
CA ASP A 628 -26.98 -24.33 7.71
C ASP A 628 -26.23 -23.05 8.14
N ALA A 629 -26.55 -22.48 9.30
CA ALA A 629 -25.81 -21.35 9.85
C ALA A 629 -24.39 -21.74 10.26
N VAL A 630 -24.25 -22.92 10.89
CA VAL A 630 -23.02 -23.37 11.58
C VAL A 630 -22.39 -24.63 10.96
N GLN A 631 -23.22 -25.47 10.36
CA GLN A 631 -22.89 -26.72 9.69
C GLN A 631 -23.42 -26.66 8.25
N GLY A 632 -23.08 -27.61 7.38
CA GLY A 632 -23.55 -27.58 5.98
C GLY A 632 -23.06 -26.34 5.20
N ARG A 633 -23.97 -25.41 4.88
CA ARG A 633 -23.65 -24.17 4.12
C ARG A 633 -22.80 -23.16 4.89
N LYS A 634 -22.76 -23.26 6.24
CA LYS A 634 -21.95 -22.40 7.12
C LYS A 634 -22.17 -20.90 6.88
N ILE A 635 -23.44 -20.48 6.77
CA ILE A 635 -23.81 -19.11 6.40
C ILE A 635 -23.27 -18.10 7.40
N LEU A 636 -23.40 -18.36 8.71
CA LEU A 636 -22.94 -17.46 9.75
C LEU A 636 -21.41 -17.43 9.84
N THR A 637 -20.76 -18.59 9.77
CA THR A 637 -19.28 -18.71 9.70
C THR A 637 -18.72 -17.86 8.56
N ARG A 638 -19.33 -17.90 7.37
CA ARG A 638 -18.93 -17.06 6.23
C ARG A 638 -19.20 -15.59 6.48
N ALA A 639 -20.36 -15.25 7.05
CA ALA A 639 -20.72 -13.87 7.37
C ALA A 639 -19.79 -13.23 8.42
N LEU A 640 -19.21 -14.05 9.31
CA LEU A 640 -18.26 -13.65 10.35
C LEU A 640 -16.79 -13.80 9.94
N SER A 641 -16.51 -14.26 8.73
CA SER A 641 -15.13 -14.32 8.24
C SER A 641 -14.52 -12.92 8.23
N GLY A 642 -13.28 -12.77 8.71
CA GLY A 642 -12.63 -11.46 8.90
C GLY A 642 -13.02 -10.72 10.19
N CYS A 643 -13.94 -11.25 11.01
CA CYS A 643 -14.37 -10.62 12.27
C CYS A 643 -13.61 -11.13 13.51
N GLY A 644 -12.49 -11.84 13.31
CA GLY A 644 -11.73 -12.49 14.38
C GLY A 644 -12.47 -13.65 15.05
N LYS A 645 -11.96 -14.08 16.21
CA LYS A 645 -12.59 -15.17 16.97
C LYS A 645 -13.95 -14.73 17.52
N VAL A 646 -14.96 -15.55 17.28
CA VAL A 646 -16.27 -15.48 17.89
C VAL A 646 -16.63 -16.88 18.39
N THR A 647 -17.14 -17.00 19.60
CA THR A 647 -17.60 -18.28 20.14
C THR A 647 -19.12 -18.29 20.19
N LEU A 648 -19.76 -19.20 19.46
CA LEU A 648 -21.19 -19.44 19.50
C LEU A 648 -21.49 -20.63 20.41
N ILE A 649 -22.29 -20.40 21.43
CA ILE A 649 -22.83 -21.41 22.34
C ILE A 649 -24.31 -21.60 22.00
N THR A 650 -24.71 -22.82 21.67
CA THR A 650 -26.12 -23.13 21.39
C THR A 650 -26.63 -24.29 22.24
N LEU A 651 -27.85 -24.16 22.77
CA LEU A 651 -28.51 -25.28 23.45
C LEU A 651 -28.77 -26.42 22.47
N ARG A 652 -29.17 -26.09 21.23
CA ARG A 652 -29.43 -27.09 20.19
C ARG A 652 -29.26 -26.56 18.77
N THR A 653 -28.87 -27.47 17.89
CA THR A 653 -28.87 -27.25 16.44
C THR A 653 -30.13 -27.88 15.80
N SER A 654 -30.71 -27.24 14.79
CA SER A 654 -31.94 -27.72 14.13
C SER A 654 -31.87 -27.67 12.61
N GLU A 655 -32.41 -28.69 11.94
CA GLU A 655 -32.54 -28.72 10.48
C GLU A 655 -33.53 -27.68 9.95
N ARG A 656 -34.57 -27.37 10.73
CA ARG A 656 -35.65 -26.47 10.30
C ARG A 656 -35.23 -25.01 10.44
N LYS A 657 -35.55 -24.20 9.42
CA LYS A 657 -35.58 -22.75 9.57
C LYS A 657 -36.84 -22.34 10.34
N TYR A 658 -36.67 -21.51 11.36
CA TYR A 658 -37.76 -20.98 12.17
C TYR A 658 -38.11 -19.58 11.65
N LYS A 659 -38.90 -19.51 10.58
CA LYS A 659 -39.54 -18.28 10.12
C LYS A 659 -40.97 -18.28 10.65
N GLY A 660 -41.16 -17.77 11.87
CA GLY A 660 -42.51 -17.63 12.42
C GLY A 660 -43.28 -16.51 11.73
N GLN A 661 -44.54 -16.75 11.43
CA GLN A 661 -45.54 -15.71 11.22
C GLN A 661 -46.66 -15.95 12.23
N GLY A 662 -47.01 -14.93 13.03
CA GLY A 662 -48.08 -15.00 14.03
C GLY A 662 -47.84 -16.05 15.12
N ALA A 663 -48.73 -17.05 15.22
CA ALA A 663 -48.75 -18.05 16.30
C ALA A 663 -47.50 -18.95 16.42
N THR A 664 -46.58 -18.91 15.46
CA THR A 664 -45.34 -19.71 15.44
C THR A 664 -44.06 -18.90 15.67
N ASP A 665 -44.15 -17.56 15.75
CA ASP A 665 -43.01 -16.70 16.04
C ASP A 665 -42.62 -16.74 17.51
N THR A 666 -41.33 -16.91 17.78
CA THR A 666 -40.82 -17.01 19.16
C THR A 666 -41.01 -15.70 19.91
N GLY A 667 -40.75 -14.55 19.28
CA GLY A 667 -40.97 -13.24 19.89
C GLY A 667 -42.45 -13.03 20.22
N ASP A 668 -43.34 -13.31 19.28
CA ASP A 668 -44.77 -13.11 19.51
C ASP A 668 -45.33 -14.00 20.62
N ARG A 669 -44.84 -15.24 20.73
CA ARG A 669 -45.24 -16.16 21.81
C ARG A 669 -44.66 -15.77 23.17
N LEU A 670 -43.46 -15.20 23.22
CA LEU A 670 -42.84 -14.73 24.47
C LEU A 670 -43.61 -13.57 25.10
N PHE A 671 -44.27 -12.75 24.29
CA PHE A 671 -44.96 -11.54 24.73
C PHE A 671 -46.48 -11.55 24.49
N ASN A 672 -47.06 -12.68 24.07
CA ASN A 672 -48.49 -12.85 23.78
C ASN A 672 -49.04 -11.87 22.72
N THR A 673 -48.23 -11.53 21.72
CA THR A 673 -48.59 -10.62 20.61
C THR A 673 -49.00 -11.35 19.33
N THR A 674 -49.27 -12.66 19.40
CA THR A 674 -49.56 -13.52 18.23
C THR A 674 -50.81 -13.13 17.43
N HIS A 675 -51.71 -12.33 18.01
CA HIS A 675 -52.94 -11.84 17.38
C HIS A 675 -52.77 -10.49 16.67
N ILE A 676 -51.64 -9.81 16.88
CA ILE A 676 -51.32 -8.55 16.20
C ILE A 676 -50.88 -8.93 14.78
N LEU A 677 -51.80 -8.90 13.83
CA LEU A 677 -51.48 -9.04 12.42
C LEU A 677 -50.45 -7.94 12.08
N LYS A 678 -49.28 -8.34 11.59
CA LYS A 678 -48.38 -7.40 10.92
C LYS A 678 -49.11 -6.95 9.66
N GLU A 679 -49.68 -5.75 9.67
CA GLU A 679 -50.00 -5.05 8.43
C GLU A 679 -48.70 -5.03 7.62
N MET A 680 -48.74 -5.67 6.45
CA MET A 680 -47.58 -5.82 5.56
C MET A 680 -47.21 -4.50 4.92
#